data_AF-A0A933AIX9-F1
#
_entry.id   AF-A0A933AIX9-F1
#
_cell.length_a   1.000
_cell.length_b   1.000
_cell.length_c   1.000
_cell.angle_alpha   90.00
_cell.angle_beta   90.00
_cell.angle_gamma   90.00
#
_symmetry.space_group_name_H-M   'P 1'
#
loop_
_entity.id
_entity.type
_entity.pdbx_description
1 polymer ?
#
loop_
_entity_poly.entity_id
_entity_poly.type
_entity_poly.pdbx_seq_one_letter_code
_entity_poly.pdbx_strand_id
1 'polypeptide(L)'
;LGAFGLVSAQAGWAQVGGHLWRTADGGGSWADITPPLESFDAVTFADEAHGYALSASGGAYTLARTDDAGATWQTWPLALFAPGDDAALAGAFYFQFISADTGWLVVKRATGAAFSVGTLFGTTDGGHTWARLSLPMGEPVRFVDSLHGWTAGLGGLFRTANGGLSWDAVSLGIDSGGDMRPPRYRLPRFDDALHGLAPVVQVSETETRVTFFATADGGDSWQAVSAQTVSAGADVPLALGSAQAGRAVLQPDVTEVQMASPQTGWAKAARGACGAGGCTQTSWLLRTEDGGDSWTTLPLPGDAATTIEQASPASAVIAAGGRTAVFQGQGFDSCTIPTLTDMQTWYIASPYRVWNLYIGGSSRASCGTLTSAFIDSLAAQGWQFIPTWVGPQAACSTIPGVTKMSYDTATAFTQGAAEADAALNVAFNLGLPLPDKTGTVIYYDLEAYDTSNSACRNAAKSFISGWTSQLRARGNIVGVYGATCSSAISDFALIANVPDQIWAAWWHYSGYNANASVWNLVCLDNTLWVGSQRLHQYAGGHNETWGGATINIDSDVLDGVVASLGSCYLLTTDVTPPLAGNVIADPPPNCGGTGYTGGTVVQLTAAPSQGYSFAGWGGDLSGVNSPVSVTVSSNLSVIANFAQDTGWLSPTADAAQTTRAGDKNGYELSPVNAYASDGLFAADMNGGTAGATQCTSAKRDRHQFYGFDVNLPPGSAITGLAVRLDAKADSAARAPKICVQFSADGGNTWTAAKSTTKLSAAVAAYALGGAGDGWGRAWVASDATAPNLRVRLTDVAAVATRDFYLDWVAVKVYFQP
;
A
#
# COMPACT_ATOMS: atom_id res chain seq x y z
N LEU A 1 24.80 9.63 -16.66
CA LEU A 1 25.76 10.72 -16.38
C LEU A 1 26.15 10.70 -14.90
N GLY A 2 27.43 10.50 -14.59
CA GLY A 2 27.97 10.46 -13.22
C GLY A 2 28.12 11.86 -12.62
N ALA A 3 29.17 12.58 -13.03
CA ALA A 3 29.48 13.96 -12.66
C ALA A 3 29.77 14.82 -13.90
N PHE A 4 29.76 16.14 -13.75
CA PHE A 4 30.21 17.07 -14.79
C PHE A 4 30.87 18.30 -14.15
N GLY A 5 31.63 19.04 -14.96
CA GLY A 5 32.18 20.33 -14.54
C GLY A 5 32.43 21.26 -15.71
N LEU A 6 32.20 22.55 -15.47
CA LEU A 6 32.58 23.63 -16.39
C LEU A 6 33.93 24.21 -15.98
N VAL A 7 34.79 24.41 -16.97
CA VAL A 7 36.12 25.02 -16.80
C VAL A 7 36.12 26.44 -17.37
N SER A 8 35.45 26.64 -18.50
CA SER A 8 35.20 27.94 -19.11
C SER A 8 33.86 27.93 -19.84
N ALA A 9 33.49 29.02 -20.51
CA ALA A 9 32.27 29.05 -21.32
C ALA A 9 32.28 28.03 -22.48
N GLN A 10 33.46 27.55 -22.91
CA GLN A 10 33.62 26.60 -24.01
C GLN A 10 34.22 25.26 -23.55
N ALA A 11 34.99 25.23 -22.47
CA ALA A 11 35.63 24.02 -21.98
C ALA A 11 34.86 23.41 -20.79
N GLY A 12 34.68 22.10 -20.82
CA GLY A 12 34.04 21.35 -19.74
C GLY A 12 34.30 19.85 -19.84
N TRP A 13 33.86 19.12 -18.82
CA TRP A 13 34.05 17.68 -18.74
C TRP A 13 32.81 16.97 -18.20
N ALA A 14 32.65 15.69 -18.54
CA ALA A 14 31.55 14.85 -18.10
C ALA A 14 32.04 13.41 -17.88
N GLN A 15 31.61 12.80 -16.78
CA GLN A 15 31.87 11.38 -16.50
C GLN A 15 30.69 10.54 -16.99
N VAL A 16 30.93 9.66 -17.96
CA VAL A 16 29.90 8.86 -18.62
C VAL A 16 30.39 7.42 -18.76
N GLY A 17 29.65 6.46 -18.21
CA GLY A 17 29.95 5.03 -18.37
C GLY A 17 31.31 4.59 -17.81
N GLY A 18 31.85 5.26 -16.79
CA GLY A 18 33.20 5.00 -16.27
C GLY A 18 34.32 5.68 -17.05
N HIS A 19 34.01 6.41 -18.12
CA HIS A 19 34.95 7.22 -18.89
C HIS A 19 34.86 8.70 -18.49
N LEU A 20 35.96 9.43 -18.67
CA LEU A 20 36.01 10.88 -18.52
C LEU A 20 36.10 11.52 -19.90
N TRP A 21 35.12 12.35 -20.23
CA TRP A 21 35.04 13.04 -21.51
C TRP A 21 35.26 14.53 -21.32
N ARG A 22 35.96 15.17 -22.26
CA ARG A 22 36.19 16.62 -22.28
C ARG A 22 35.78 17.24 -23.60
N THR A 23 35.27 18.46 -23.53
CA THR A 23 34.95 19.31 -24.68
C THR A 23 35.73 20.62 -24.59
N ALA A 24 35.96 21.25 -25.75
CA ALA A 24 36.57 22.58 -25.88
C ALA A 24 35.70 23.54 -26.72
N ASP A 25 34.52 23.12 -27.16
CA ASP A 25 33.60 23.87 -28.03
C ASP A 25 32.17 23.95 -27.46
N GLY A 26 32.08 23.88 -26.13
CA GLY A 26 30.84 24.00 -25.37
C GLY A 26 29.94 22.77 -25.51
N GLY A 27 30.53 21.59 -25.71
CA GLY A 27 29.82 20.31 -25.82
C GLY A 27 29.38 19.97 -27.24
N GLY A 28 29.91 20.65 -28.28
CA GLY A 28 29.69 20.30 -29.67
C GLY A 28 30.44 19.03 -30.09
N SER A 29 31.65 18.85 -29.55
CA SER A 29 32.47 17.64 -29.71
C SER A 29 33.14 17.25 -28.39
N TRP A 30 33.43 15.96 -28.25
CA TRP A 30 34.00 15.38 -27.03
C TRP A 30 35.16 14.44 -27.34
N ALA A 31 36.19 14.51 -26.51
CA ALA A 31 37.35 13.61 -26.51
C ALA A 31 37.34 12.76 -25.24
N ASP A 32 37.62 11.46 -25.36
CA ASP A 32 37.86 10.57 -24.22
C ASP A 32 39.25 10.89 -23.67
N ILE A 33 39.30 11.32 -22.41
CA ILE A 33 40.52 11.67 -21.69
C ILE A 33 40.64 10.85 -20.41
N THR A 34 40.08 9.64 -20.40
CA THR A 34 40.04 8.77 -19.23
C THR A 34 41.44 8.54 -18.65
N PRO A 35 41.68 8.85 -17.36
CA PRO A 35 42.98 8.64 -16.74
C PRO A 35 43.30 7.13 -16.64
N PRO A 36 44.58 6.73 -16.63
CA PRO A 36 45.00 5.33 -16.51
C PRO A 36 44.89 4.84 -15.06
N LEU A 37 43.69 4.89 -14.50
CA LEU A 37 43.31 4.42 -13.17
C LEU A 37 42.32 3.26 -13.32
N GLU A 38 42.35 2.28 -12.41
CA GLU A 38 41.39 1.16 -12.43
C GLU A 38 39.93 1.63 -12.26
N SER A 39 39.75 2.70 -11.48
CA SER A 39 38.52 3.46 -11.30
C SER A 39 38.87 4.85 -10.78
N PHE A 40 37.97 5.82 -10.90
CA PHE A 40 38.17 7.14 -10.32
C PHE A 40 36.88 7.66 -9.66
N ASP A 41 37.04 8.14 -8.42
CA ASP A 41 35.95 8.50 -7.50
C ASP A 41 35.69 10.01 -7.48
N ALA A 42 36.66 10.83 -7.89
CA ALA A 42 36.50 12.27 -8.03
C ALA A 42 37.40 12.83 -9.12
N VAL A 43 36.92 13.89 -9.79
CA VAL A 43 37.60 14.59 -10.88
C VAL A 43 37.40 16.10 -10.72
N THR A 44 38.42 16.89 -11.05
CA THR A 44 38.30 18.34 -11.22
C THR A 44 39.29 18.84 -12.27
N PHE A 45 39.03 20.02 -12.82
CA PHE A 45 39.98 20.79 -13.61
C PHE A 45 40.19 22.14 -12.94
N ALA A 46 41.44 22.56 -12.80
CA ALA A 46 41.80 23.87 -12.25
C ALA A 46 41.65 24.96 -13.31
N ASP A 47 42.03 24.62 -14.55
CA ASP A 47 41.93 25.43 -15.74
C ASP A 47 41.82 24.53 -16.98
N GLU A 48 41.90 25.10 -18.18
CA GLU A 48 41.71 24.33 -19.41
C GLU A 48 42.80 23.28 -19.66
N ALA A 49 44.00 23.43 -19.10
CA ALA A 49 45.11 22.50 -19.29
C ALA A 49 45.27 21.52 -18.12
N HIS A 50 45.03 21.97 -16.89
CA HIS A 50 45.38 21.23 -15.68
C HIS A 50 44.17 20.51 -15.06
N GLY A 51 44.24 19.18 -15.01
CA GLY A 51 43.18 18.31 -14.50
C GLY A 51 43.67 17.27 -13.52
N TYR A 52 42.79 16.86 -12.60
CA TYR A 52 43.09 15.91 -11.52
C TYR A 52 41.99 14.87 -11.40
N ALA A 53 42.36 13.63 -11.15
CA ALA A 53 41.45 12.54 -10.81
C ALA A 53 42.02 11.69 -9.67
N LEU A 54 41.15 11.13 -8.83
CA LEU A 54 41.54 10.28 -7.69
C LEU A 54 40.91 8.92 -7.82
N SER A 55 41.71 7.89 -7.56
CA SER A 55 41.26 6.54 -7.31
C SER A 55 41.45 6.20 -5.83
N ALA A 56 40.43 5.64 -5.19
CA ALA A 56 40.49 5.12 -3.83
C ALA A 56 40.10 3.64 -3.79
N SER A 57 41.05 2.77 -3.44
CA SER A 57 40.81 1.33 -3.35
C SER A 57 41.53 0.74 -2.13
N GLY A 58 40.78 0.07 -1.26
CA GLY A 58 41.34 -0.62 -0.09
C GLY A 58 42.11 0.30 0.88
N GLY A 59 41.76 1.59 0.96
CA GLY A 59 42.47 2.59 1.77
C GLY A 59 43.76 3.13 1.14
N ALA A 60 44.12 2.68 -0.06
CA ALA A 60 45.16 3.28 -0.89
C ALA A 60 44.55 4.32 -1.83
N TYR A 61 45.27 5.42 -2.00
CA TYR A 61 44.85 6.55 -2.83
C TYR A 61 45.86 6.74 -3.95
N THR A 62 45.38 6.92 -5.18
CA THR A 62 46.23 7.26 -6.34
C THR A 62 45.70 8.51 -7.00
N LEU A 63 46.55 9.52 -7.15
CA LEU A 63 46.23 10.74 -7.89
C LEU A 63 46.71 10.60 -9.33
N ALA A 64 45.87 11.00 -10.28
CA ALA A 64 46.26 11.26 -11.66
C ALA A 64 46.20 12.77 -11.91
N ARG A 65 47.23 13.32 -12.56
CA ARG A 65 47.30 14.70 -13.02
C ARG A 65 47.54 14.75 -14.53
N THR A 66 46.89 15.69 -15.20
CA THR A 66 47.20 16.08 -16.58
C THR A 66 47.59 17.55 -16.62
N ASP A 67 48.56 17.90 -17.48
CA ASP A 67 49.00 19.27 -17.75
C ASP A 67 48.69 19.69 -19.20
N ASP A 68 47.99 18.83 -19.95
CA ASP A 68 47.72 18.98 -21.37
C ASP A 68 46.26 18.63 -21.73
N ALA A 69 45.34 19.05 -20.86
CA ALA A 69 43.90 18.91 -21.03
C ALA A 69 43.40 17.45 -21.12
N GLY A 70 44.15 16.52 -20.54
CA GLY A 70 43.82 15.10 -20.51
C GLY A 70 44.41 14.28 -21.66
N ALA A 71 45.28 14.86 -22.49
CA ALA A 71 45.97 14.13 -23.56
C ALA A 71 47.00 13.14 -23.00
N THR A 72 47.66 13.49 -21.89
CA THR A 72 48.52 12.61 -21.10
C THR A 72 48.24 12.76 -19.61
N TRP A 73 48.47 11.66 -18.88
CA TRP A 73 48.25 11.60 -17.44
C TRP A 73 49.48 11.03 -16.74
N GLN A 74 49.86 11.65 -15.63
CA GLN A 74 50.87 11.18 -14.70
C GLN A 74 50.16 10.67 -13.44
N THR A 75 50.60 9.54 -12.89
CA THR A 75 49.99 8.96 -11.69
C THR A 75 51.00 8.73 -10.58
N TRP A 76 50.59 8.96 -9.34
CA TRP A 76 51.39 8.64 -8.17
C TRP A 76 50.51 8.30 -6.95
N PRO A 77 51.00 7.45 -6.03
CA PRO A 77 50.28 7.15 -4.80
C PRO A 77 50.24 8.36 -3.86
N LEU A 78 49.13 8.54 -3.16
CA LEU A 78 48.97 9.55 -2.11
C LEU A 78 48.98 8.91 -0.72
N ALA A 79 49.93 9.33 0.10
CA ALA A 79 49.99 8.99 1.52
C ALA A 79 49.25 10.06 2.35
N LEU A 80 47.92 10.09 2.26
CA LEU A 80 47.10 11.08 2.98
C LEU A 80 46.99 10.78 4.48
N PHE A 81 47.04 9.50 4.84
CA PHE A 81 46.79 9.03 6.21
C PHE A 81 47.88 8.09 6.69
N ALA A 82 48.16 8.13 7.99
CA ALA A 82 49.00 7.12 8.62
C ALA A 82 48.26 5.76 8.63
N PRO A 83 48.98 4.62 8.58
CA PRO A 83 48.35 3.31 8.72
C PRO A 83 47.50 3.22 10.00
N GLY A 84 46.22 2.88 9.85
CA GLY A 84 45.27 2.76 10.96
C GLY A 84 44.58 4.07 11.40
N ASP A 85 44.71 5.17 10.65
CA ASP A 85 43.93 6.38 10.89
C ASP A 85 42.47 6.16 10.49
N ASP A 86 41.53 6.24 11.44
CA ASP A 86 40.09 6.11 11.21
C ASP A 86 39.53 7.14 10.21
N ALA A 87 40.27 8.23 9.95
CA ALA A 87 39.93 9.22 8.94
C ALA A 87 40.18 8.74 7.50
N ALA A 88 40.91 7.63 7.30
CA ALA A 88 41.16 7.02 6.00
C ALA A 88 39.94 6.26 5.43
N LEU A 89 38.84 6.17 6.18
CA LEU A 89 37.62 5.48 5.78
C LEU A 89 36.69 6.44 5.02
N ALA A 90 37.02 6.70 3.76
CA ALA A 90 36.32 7.66 2.92
C ALA A 90 34.96 7.14 2.43
N GLY A 91 33.91 7.96 2.56
CA GLY A 91 32.59 7.76 1.96
C GLY A 91 32.31 8.66 0.76
N ALA A 92 33.04 9.77 0.62
CA ALA A 92 33.02 10.63 -0.56
C ALA A 92 34.31 11.47 -0.64
N PHE A 93 34.62 11.96 -1.84
CA PHE A 93 35.76 12.84 -2.09
C PHE A 93 35.30 14.11 -2.78
N TYR A 94 35.83 15.26 -2.34
CA TYR A 94 35.58 16.54 -3.01
C TYR A 94 36.91 17.21 -3.31
N PHE A 95 37.13 17.52 -4.58
CA PHE A 95 38.28 18.28 -5.04
C PHE A 95 37.94 19.72 -5.30
N GLN A 96 38.92 20.58 -5.06
CA GLN A 96 39.00 21.87 -5.72
C GLN A 96 40.46 22.25 -5.92
N PHE A 97 40.83 22.51 -7.17
CA PHE A 97 42.08 23.20 -7.49
C PHE A 97 41.74 24.58 -8.05
N ILE A 98 42.46 25.60 -7.60
CA ILE A 98 42.30 26.99 -8.09
C ILE A 98 43.43 27.40 -9.06
N SER A 99 44.47 26.56 -9.16
CA SER A 99 45.58 26.68 -10.11
C SER A 99 46.21 25.30 -10.32
N ALA A 100 47.18 25.21 -11.24
CA ALA A 100 47.97 24.01 -11.49
C ALA A 100 48.73 23.46 -10.26
N ASP A 101 48.97 24.29 -9.25
CA ASP A 101 49.77 23.89 -8.09
C ASP A 101 49.01 23.97 -6.77
N THR A 102 47.98 24.80 -6.67
CA THR A 102 47.25 25.03 -5.41
C THR A 102 45.86 24.40 -5.43
N GLY A 103 45.59 23.52 -4.47
CA GLY A 103 44.30 22.85 -4.34
C GLY A 103 44.04 22.21 -2.98
N TRP A 104 42.82 21.69 -2.84
CA TRP A 104 42.31 21.06 -1.65
C TRP A 104 41.56 19.77 -1.97
N LEU A 105 41.67 18.80 -1.07
CA LEU A 105 40.97 17.53 -1.10
C LEU A 105 40.26 17.33 0.23
N VAL A 106 38.94 17.20 0.19
CA VAL A 106 38.15 16.74 1.33
C VAL A 106 37.96 15.24 1.19
N VAL A 107 38.43 14.51 2.20
CA VAL A 107 38.09 13.10 2.39
C VAL A 107 36.97 13.05 3.41
N LYS A 108 35.73 12.94 2.93
CA LYS A 108 34.54 12.80 3.79
C LYS A 108 34.52 11.39 4.34
N ARG A 109 34.44 11.23 5.65
CA ARG A 109 34.27 9.91 6.27
C ARG A 109 32.85 9.43 6.00
N ALA A 110 32.66 8.12 5.92
CA ALA A 110 31.32 7.55 5.92
C ALA A 110 30.64 7.82 7.28
N THR A 111 29.91 8.94 7.41
CA THR A 111 29.20 9.35 8.62
C THR A 111 27.68 9.31 8.44
N GLY A 112 26.93 9.19 9.54
CA GLY A 112 25.46 9.19 9.52
C GLY A 112 24.85 10.58 9.26
N ALA A 113 23.54 10.65 9.02
CA ALA A 113 22.85 11.91 8.66
C ALA A 113 22.87 13.01 9.74
N ALA A 114 23.20 12.67 10.99
CA ALA A 114 23.23 13.59 12.13
C ALA A 114 24.52 14.41 12.25
N PHE A 115 25.63 13.99 11.60
CA PHE A 115 26.89 14.72 11.62
C PHE A 115 27.73 14.40 10.38
N SER A 116 28.47 15.40 9.90
CA SER A 116 29.34 15.26 8.73
C SER A 116 30.78 15.45 9.17
N VAL A 117 31.61 14.40 9.10
CA VAL A 117 33.03 14.47 9.48
C VAL A 117 33.88 14.18 8.27
N GLY A 118 34.91 14.98 8.06
CA GLY A 118 35.88 14.78 6.99
C GLY A 118 37.23 15.35 7.40
N THR A 119 38.24 15.03 6.63
CA THR A 119 39.56 15.63 6.75
C THR A 119 39.85 16.45 5.51
N LEU A 120 40.28 17.69 5.70
CA LEU A 120 40.77 18.54 4.62
C LEU A 120 42.26 18.34 4.43
N PHE A 121 42.70 18.28 3.19
CA PHE A 121 44.09 18.31 2.79
C PHE A 121 44.30 19.48 1.83
N GLY A 122 45.41 20.19 1.98
CA GLY A 122 45.82 21.27 1.07
C GLY A 122 47.16 20.94 0.40
N THR A 123 47.33 21.37 -0.84
CA THR A 123 48.57 21.23 -1.62
C THR A 123 48.93 22.57 -2.27
N THR A 124 50.23 22.82 -2.45
CA THR A 124 50.79 23.98 -3.16
C THR A 124 51.83 23.57 -4.21
N ASP A 125 51.95 22.27 -4.49
CA ASP A 125 52.87 21.69 -5.47
C ASP A 125 52.14 20.77 -6.47
N GLY A 126 50.84 20.99 -6.64
CA GLY A 126 50.02 20.30 -7.62
C GLY A 126 49.73 18.86 -7.26
N GLY A 127 49.59 18.59 -5.96
CA GLY A 127 49.19 17.28 -5.43
C GLY A 127 50.33 16.30 -5.23
N HIS A 128 51.59 16.74 -5.33
CA HIS A 128 52.75 15.91 -4.99
C HIS A 128 52.88 15.73 -3.48
N THR A 129 52.63 16.80 -2.71
CA THR A 129 52.55 16.75 -1.25
C THR A 129 51.26 17.39 -0.74
N TRP A 130 50.77 16.88 0.39
CA TRP A 130 49.52 17.30 1.01
C TRP A 130 49.71 17.55 2.49
N ALA A 131 49.30 18.73 2.95
CA ALA A 131 49.22 19.07 4.36
C ALA A 131 47.82 18.76 4.88
N ARG A 132 47.72 18.03 6.00
CA ARG A 132 46.44 17.82 6.71
C ARG A 132 46.03 19.12 7.40
N LEU A 133 44.79 19.55 7.16
CA LEU A 133 44.22 20.80 7.63
C LEU A 133 42.97 20.55 8.48
N SER A 134 42.48 21.61 9.12
CA SER A 134 41.24 21.57 9.90
C SER A 134 40.03 21.64 8.98
N LEU A 135 38.95 20.94 9.35
CA LEU A 135 37.68 21.05 8.65
C LEU A 135 36.54 20.94 9.67
N PRO A 136 35.61 21.92 9.72
CA PRO A 136 34.54 21.93 10.72
C PRO A 136 33.48 20.86 10.43
N MET A 137 33.33 20.45 9.16
CA MET A 137 32.44 19.37 8.72
C MET A 137 32.91 18.75 7.41
N GLY A 138 32.62 17.46 7.19
CA GLY A 138 33.00 16.71 5.98
C GLY A 138 32.22 17.08 4.71
N GLU A 139 32.05 18.36 4.44
CA GLU A 139 31.36 18.87 3.24
C GLU A 139 32.35 19.50 2.24
N PRO A 140 31.95 19.70 0.97
CA PRO A 140 32.80 20.35 -0.02
C PRO A 140 33.31 21.72 0.46
N VAL A 141 34.52 22.07 0.00
CA VAL A 141 35.11 23.39 0.21
C VAL A 141 35.11 24.20 -1.08
N ARG A 142 35.09 25.52 -0.95
CA ARG A 142 35.30 26.44 -2.06
C ARG A 142 36.22 27.56 -1.62
N PHE A 143 37.41 27.60 -2.19
CA PHE A 143 38.42 28.64 -2.03
C PHE A 143 38.37 29.59 -3.24
N VAL A 144 38.47 30.90 -2.99
CA VAL A 144 38.61 31.92 -4.05
C VAL A 144 40.05 32.27 -4.33
N ASP A 145 40.91 32.10 -3.32
CA ASP A 145 42.35 32.23 -3.41
C ASP A 145 43.01 31.24 -2.42
N SER A 146 44.34 31.30 -2.27
CA SER A 146 45.07 30.37 -1.39
C SER A 146 44.79 30.54 0.10
N LEU A 147 44.12 31.62 0.51
CA LEU A 147 43.86 31.97 1.91
C LEU A 147 42.36 31.92 2.26
N HIS A 148 41.50 32.40 1.38
CA HIS A 148 40.08 32.61 1.64
C HIS A 148 39.23 31.48 1.06
N GLY A 149 38.46 30.82 1.92
CA GLY A 149 37.58 29.73 1.51
C GLY A 149 36.38 29.52 2.42
N TRP A 150 35.43 28.72 1.95
CA TRP A 150 34.15 28.45 2.61
C TRP A 150 33.85 26.95 2.61
N THR A 151 33.08 26.53 3.61
CA THR A 151 32.38 25.24 3.63
C THR A 151 31.00 25.43 4.22
N ALA A 152 30.01 24.66 3.75
CA ALA A 152 28.61 24.85 4.13
C ALA A 152 27.86 23.52 4.16
N GLY A 153 26.95 23.38 5.11
CA GLY A 153 26.09 22.20 5.24
C GLY A 153 25.09 22.31 6.39
N LEU A 154 24.64 21.16 6.89
CA LEU A 154 23.70 21.09 8.02
C LEU A 154 24.26 21.69 9.32
N GLY A 155 25.59 21.78 9.44
CA GLY A 155 26.27 22.36 10.61
C GLY A 155 26.45 23.88 10.58
N GLY A 156 26.04 24.56 9.50
CA GLY A 156 26.23 26.01 9.33
C GLY A 156 27.07 26.39 8.11
N LEU A 157 27.34 27.68 7.96
CA LEU A 157 28.29 28.25 7.01
C LEU A 157 29.57 28.64 7.74
N PHE A 158 30.73 28.25 7.19
CA PHE A 158 32.03 28.54 7.77
C PHE A 158 32.95 29.17 6.73
N ARG A 159 33.82 30.06 7.18
CA ARG A 159 34.85 30.71 6.37
C ARG A 159 36.22 30.49 6.98
N THR A 160 37.24 30.39 6.14
CA THR A 160 38.65 30.47 6.50
C THR A 160 39.29 31.66 5.82
N ALA A 161 40.26 32.29 6.49
CA ALA A 161 41.11 33.35 5.92
C ALA A 161 42.60 32.97 5.94
N ASN A 162 42.91 31.69 6.21
CA ASN A 162 44.26 31.17 6.33
C ASN A 162 44.43 29.80 5.67
N GLY A 163 43.72 29.56 4.57
CA GLY A 163 43.91 28.38 3.72
C GLY A 163 43.32 27.09 4.31
N GLY A 164 42.45 27.19 5.32
CA GLY A 164 41.84 26.04 6.01
C GLY A 164 42.55 25.62 7.30
N LEU A 165 43.50 26.41 7.81
CA LEU A 165 44.13 26.14 9.12
C LEU A 165 43.14 26.32 10.27
N SER A 166 42.28 27.35 10.19
CA SER A 166 41.16 27.58 11.10
C SER A 166 39.92 28.05 10.35
N TRP A 167 38.75 27.86 10.98
CA TRP A 167 37.45 28.17 10.40
C TRP A 167 36.59 28.94 11.40
N ASP A 168 36.02 30.04 10.94
CA ASP A 168 35.08 30.87 11.69
C ASP A 168 33.65 30.63 11.19
N ALA A 169 32.70 30.47 12.11
CA ALA A 169 31.29 30.35 11.77
C ALA A 169 30.74 31.69 11.27
N VAL A 170 30.04 31.68 10.15
CA VAL A 170 29.40 32.85 9.53
C VAL A 170 27.91 32.82 9.86
N SER A 171 27.42 33.87 10.51
CA SER A 171 25.99 34.05 10.77
C SER A 171 25.36 34.95 9.70
N LEU A 172 24.27 34.49 9.09
CA LEU A 172 23.51 35.25 8.09
C LEU A 172 22.28 35.95 8.69
N GLY A 173 22.13 35.95 10.03
CA GLY A 173 21.02 36.62 10.71
C GLY A 173 19.63 36.08 10.35
N ILE A 174 19.54 34.78 10.04
CA ILE A 174 18.29 34.13 9.63
C ILE A 174 17.47 33.78 10.87
N ASP A 175 16.35 34.49 11.07
CA ASP A 175 15.39 34.15 12.11
C ASP A 175 14.67 32.85 11.76
N SER A 176 14.76 31.86 12.65
CA SER A 176 14.02 30.59 12.58
C SER A 176 12.58 30.72 13.09
N GLY A 177 11.92 31.85 12.90
CA GLY A 177 10.58 32.11 13.44
C GLY A 177 9.51 31.23 12.79
N GLY A 178 8.62 30.63 13.60
CA GLY A 178 7.51 29.76 13.15
C GLY A 178 7.90 28.28 13.00
N ASP A 179 7.21 27.55 12.11
CA ASP A 179 7.41 26.11 11.84
C ASP A 179 8.58 25.81 10.88
N MET A 180 9.50 26.76 10.70
CA MET A 180 10.62 26.66 9.78
C MET A 180 11.75 25.82 10.40
N ARG A 181 12.17 24.74 9.71
CA ARG A 181 13.31 23.90 10.10
C ARG A 181 14.64 24.69 10.07
N PRO A 182 15.71 24.18 10.71
CA PRO A 182 17.03 24.79 10.63
C PRO A 182 17.47 25.05 9.18
N PRO A 183 18.03 26.23 8.88
CA PRO A 183 18.45 26.60 7.54
C PRO A 183 19.54 25.66 7.02
N ARG A 184 19.40 25.21 5.78
CA ARG A 184 20.42 24.45 5.06
C ARG A 184 21.25 25.43 4.24
N TYR A 185 22.48 25.65 4.67
CA TYR A 185 23.44 26.50 3.96
C TYR A 185 24.00 25.74 2.76
N ARG A 186 24.09 26.43 1.62
CA ARG A 186 24.83 25.94 0.44
C ARG A 186 26.16 26.68 0.33
N LEU A 187 27.10 26.05 -0.36
CA LEU A 187 28.44 26.57 -0.53
C LEU A 187 28.39 27.88 -1.32
N PRO A 188 28.93 29.01 -0.81
CA PRO A 188 28.91 30.27 -1.52
C PRO A 188 29.70 30.19 -2.84
N ARG A 189 29.23 30.94 -3.84
CA ARG A 189 29.98 31.24 -5.07
C ARG A 189 30.46 32.69 -5.03
N PHE A 190 31.58 32.93 -5.66
CA PHE A 190 32.20 34.25 -5.76
C PHE A 190 32.56 34.50 -7.22
N ASP A 191 32.19 35.67 -7.71
CA ASP A 191 32.54 36.14 -9.06
C ASP A 191 33.96 36.70 -9.08
N ASP A 192 34.38 37.27 -7.95
CA ASP A 192 35.73 37.75 -7.67
C ASP A 192 36.00 37.67 -6.16
N ALA A 193 37.16 38.18 -5.72
CA ALA A 193 37.54 38.12 -4.30
C ALA A 193 36.60 38.92 -3.35
N LEU A 194 35.73 39.78 -3.88
CA LEU A 194 34.86 40.67 -3.11
C LEU A 194 33.37 40.31 -3.26
N HIS A 195 32.92 39.92 -4.44
CA HIS A 195 31.51 39.74 -4.75
C HIS A 195 31.13 38.26 -4.77
N GLY A 196 30.11 37.89 -3.99
CA GLY A 196 29.65 36.51 -3.90
C GLY A 196 28.20 36.36 -3.47
N LEU A 197 27.66 35.16 -3.71
CA LEU A 197 26.29 34.76 -3.42
C LEU A 197 26.25 33.44 -2.65
N ALA A 198 25.49 33.41 -1.55
CA ALA A 198 25.25 32.24 -0.73
C ALA A 198 23.76 31.89 -0.73
N PRO A 199 23.36 30.71 -1.25
CA PRO A 199 21.99 30.23 -1.14
C PRO A 199 21.73 29.61 0.23
N VAL A 200 20.58 29.89 0.81
CA VAL A 200 20.09 29.23 2.02
C VAL A 200 18.69 28.69 1.79
N VAL A 201 18.49 27.42 2.10
CA VAL A 201 17.20 26.73 1.95
C VAL A 201 16.58 26.52 3.32
N GLN A 202 15.36 27.00 3.51
CA GLN A 202 14.54 26.77 4.69
C GLN A 202 13.27 26.04 4.31
N VAL A 203 13.01 24.93 4.97
CA VAL A 203 11.86 24.07 4.69
C VAL A 203 10.93 24.09 5.90
N SER A 204 9.65 24.31 5.67
CA SER A 204 8.56 24.04 6.62
C SER A 204 7.68 22.91 6.10
N GLU A 205 6.60 22.61 6.81
CA GLU A 205 5.60 21.62 6.36
C GLU A 205 4.85 22.05 5.08
N THR A 206 4.77 23.35 4.79
CA THR A 206 3.92 23.89 3.71
C THR A 206 4.67 24.73 2.68
N GLU A 207 5.89 25.17 2.98
CA GLU A 207 6.68 26.07 2.12
C GLU A 207 8.14 25.63 2.17
N THR A 208 8.82 25.63 1.01
CA THR A 208 10.27 25.79 1.01
C THR A 208 10.63 27.14 0.47
N ARG A 209 11.42 27.87 1.25
CA ARG A 209 11.98 29.16 0.92
C ARG A 209 13.45 29.02 0.59
N VAL A 210 13.87 29.62 -0.52
CA VAL A 210 15.28 29.82 -0.85
C VAL A 210 15.55 31.31 -0.72
N THR A 211 16.46 31.67 0.18
CA THR A 211 16.91 33.05 0.40
C THR A 211 18.34 33.17 -0.12
N PHE A 212 18.61 34.16 -0.95
CA PHE A 212 19.95 34.46 -1.42
C PHE A 212 20.57 35.57 -0.59
N PHE A 213 21.82 35.38 -0.21
CA PHE A 213 22.62 36.38 0.48
C PHE A 213 23.75 36.81 -0.44
N ALA A 214 23.91 38.12 -0.65
CA ALA A 214 25.00 38.70 -1.41
C ALA A 214 26.05 39.32 -0.48
N THR A 215 27.32 39.21 -0.85
CA THR A 215 28.44 39.93 -0.25
C THR A 215 29.13 40.78 -1.31
N ALA A 216 29.69 41.91 -0.90
CA ALA A 216 30.53 42.79 -1.73
C ALA A 216 31.88 43.09 -1.06
N ASP A 217 32.20 42.36 0.02
CA ASP A 217 33.38 42.53 0.87
C ASP A 217 34.08 41.20 1.15
N GLY A 218 33.95 40.22 0.25
CA GLY A 218 34.65 38.94 0.36
C GLY A 218 34.07 38.03 1.44
N GLY A 219 32.79 38.19 1.75
CA GLY A 219 32.07 37.41 2.74
C GLY A 219 32.29 37.86 4.19
N ASP A 220 32.83 39.07 4.42
CA ASP A 220 32.87 39.72 5.74
C ASP A 220 31.45 40.08 6.21
N SER A 221 30.60 40.54 5.30
CA SER A 221 29.18 40.80 5.54
C SER A 221 28.29 40.27 4.41
N TRP A 222 27.03 39.97 4.77
CA TRP A 222 26.05 39.37 3.88
C TRP A 222 24.70 40.08 4.00
N GLN A 223 24.05 40.33 2.87
CA GLN A 223 22.74 40.98 2.79
C GLN A 223 21.77 40.12 2.01
N ALA A 224 20.54 39.94 2.53
CA ALA A 224 19.50 39.21 1.82
C ALA A 224 19.06 39.97 0.56
N VAL A 225 18.99 39.28 -0.57
CA VAL A 225 18.58 39.84 -1.87
C VAL A 225 17.43 39.04 -2.48
N SER A 226 16.50 39.70 -3.16
CA SER A 226 15.38 39.03 -3.84
C SER A 226 15.85 38.37 -5.14
N ALA A 227 15.35 37.18 -5.45
CA ALA A 227 15.76 36.34 -6.57
C ALA A 227 15.47 36.87 -7.99
N GLN A 228 15.09 38.15 -8.17
CA GLN A 228 14.66 38.70 -9.46
C GLN A 228 15.74 39.42 -10.28
N THR A 229 17.02 39.22 -9.98
CA THR A 229 18.09 39.65 -10.91
C THR A 229 19.29 38.74 -10.71
N VAL A 230 19.29 37.59 -11.39
CA VAL A 230 20.48 36.74 -11.47
C VAL A 230 21.40 37.35 -12.53
N SER A 231 22.33 38.18 -12.09
CA SER A 231 23.55 38.42 -12.84
C SER A 231 24.42 37.16 -12.81
N ALA A 232 25.38 37.06 -13.72
CA ALA A 232 26.70 36.66 -13.23
C ALA A 232 26.91 35.25 -12.70
N GLY A 233 26.93 34.14 -13.45
CA GLY A 233 27.66 32.96 -12.96
C GLY A 233 27.15 32.27 -11.67
N ALA A 234 25.86 32.30 -11.37
CA ALA A 234 25.33 31.67 -10.15
C ALA A 234 25.18 30.13 -10.26
N ASP A 235 25.87 29.37 -9.39
CA ASP A 235 25.54 27.96 -9.09
C ASP A 235 24.36 27.92 -8.09
N VAL A 236 23.18 27.48 -8.53
CA VAL A 236 22.02 27.25 -7.64
C VAL A 236 21.58 25.78 -7.70
N PRO A 237 21.85 24.96 -6.66
CA PRO A 237 21.24 23.64 -6.54
C PRO A 237 19.76 23.79 -6.12
N LEU A 238 18.85 23.78 -7.10
CA LEU A 238 17.41 23.72 -6.88
C LEU A 238 17.00 22.28 -6.57
N ALA A 239 16.90 21.93 -5.29
CA ALA A 239 16.13 20.78 -4.86
C ALA A 239 14.77 21.25 -4.35
N LEU A 240 13.82 21.52 -5.24
CA LEU A 240 12.41 21.61 -4.86
C LEU A 240 11.45 21.12 -5.92
N GLY A 241 10.70 20.07 -5.55
CA GLY A 241 9.36 19.87 -6.05
C GLY A 241 8.51 21.11 -5.81
N SER A 242 7.78 21.49 -6.86
CA SER A 242 6.66 22.43 -6.91
C SER A 242 6.74 23.70 -6.04
N ALA A 243 7.25 24.79 -6.63
CA ALA A 243 6.57 26.08 -6.58
C ALA A 243 7.04 26.95 -7.75
N GLN A 244 6.09 27.43 -8.55
CA GLN A 244 6.33 28.34 -9.67
C GLN A 244 7.00 29.63 -9.18
N ALA A 245 8.13 29.97 -9.80
CA ALA A 245 8.57 31.35 -9.93
C ALA A 245 8.89 31.63 -11.41
N GLY A 246 7.91 32.19 -12.11
CA GLY A 246 8.11 33.08 -13.27
C GLY A 246 8.87 32.56 -14.50
N ARG A 247 8.13 31.88 -15.40
CA ARG A 247 8.31 31.83 -16.87
C ARG A 247 9.55 31.12 -17.47
N ALA A 248 9.49 29.80 -17.58
CA ALA A 248 9.38 29.00 -18.82
C ALA A 248 9.45 27.52 -18.43
N VAL A 249 8.77 26.65 -19.18
CA VAL A 249 8.44 25.27 -18.81
C VAL A 249 9.69 24.40 -18.61
N LEU A 250 10.01 24.01 -17.36
CA LEU A 250 10.99 22.95 -17.07
C LEU A 250 10.31 21.57 -17.16
N GLN A 251 10.63 20.82 -18.22
CA GLN A 251 10.48 19.36 -18.30
C GLN A 251 11.84 18.84 -18.78
N PRO A 252 12.82 18.47 -17.92
CA PRO A 252 12.77 17.46 -16.82
C PRO A 252 13.33 17.97 -15.45
N ASP A 253 13.42 17.10 -14.42
CA ASP A 253 13.90 17.46 -13.07
C ASP A 253 15.42 17.77 -13.09
N VAL A 254 15.78 19.04 -13.00
CA VAL A 254 17.18 19.51 -12.89
C VAL A 254 17.71 19.20 -11.49
N THR A 255 18.90 18.59 -11.42
CA THR A 255 19.52 18.10 -10.17
C THR A 255 20.79 18.85 -9.78
N GLU A 256 21.48 19.46 -10.75
CA GLU A 256 22.71 20.23 -10.55
C GLU A 256 22.84 21.26 -11.69
N VAL A 257 23.32 22.46 -11.38
CA VAL A 257 23.58 23.54 -12.36
C VAL A 257 24.95 24.13 -12.07
N GLN A 258 25.77 24.32 -13.10
CA GLN A 258 27.00 25.09 -13.05
C GLN A 258 26.99 26.20 -14.11
N MET A 259 27.32 27.44 -13.74
CA MET A 259 27.37 28.56 -14.69
C MET A 259 28.82 29.02 -14.87
N ALA A 260 29.29 29.09 -16.12
CA ALA A 260 30.62 29.61 -16.46
C ALA A 260 30.61 31.15 -16.65
N SER A 261 29.43 31.74 -16.89
CA SER A 261 29.24 33.17 -17.09
C SER A 261 27.79 33.56 -16.74
N PRO A 262 27.39 34.85 -16.79
CA PRO A 262 25.99 35.25 -16.60
C PRO A 262 25.05 34.56 -17.59
N GLN A 263 25.55 34.26 -18.79
CA GLN A 263 24.75 33.76 -19.90
C GLN A 263 24.99 32.28 -20.17
N THR A 264 26.18 31.75 -19.89
CA THR A 264 26.58 30.40 -20.29
C THR A 264 26.70 29.49 -19.08
N GLY A 265 26.04 28.33 -19.13
CA GLY A 265 26.18 27.31 -18.10
C GLY A 265 25.56 25.98 -18.49
N TRP A 266 25.80 24.96 -17.67
CA TRP A 266 25.36 23.59 -17.86
C TRP A 266 24.50 23.12 -16.70
N ALA A 267 23.55 22.22 -16.99
CA ALA A 267 22.70 21.61 -15.98
C ALA A 267 22.57 20.11 -16.19
N LYS A 268 22.63 19.34 -15.11
CA LYS A 268 22.29 17.92 -15.11
C LYS A 268 20.80 17.77 -14.83
N ALA A 269 20.07 17.23 -15.79
CA ALA A 269 18.66 16.88 -15.63
C ALA A 269 18.45 15.37 -15.65
N ALA A 270 17.44 14.89 -14.96
CA ALA A 270 17.05 13.49 -15.01
C ALA A 270 15.52 13.37 -15.09
N ARG A 271 15.04 12.30 -15.72
CA ARG A 271 13.63 11.92 -15.71
C ARG A 271 13.53 10.42 -15.57
N GLY A 272 12.73 10.00 -14.61
CA GLY A 272 12.25 8.62 -14.54
C GLY A 272 10.97 8.48 -15.34
N ALA A 273 10.86 7.44 -16.15
CA ALA A 273 9.59 6.98 -16.71
C ALA A 273 9.43 5.50 -16.39
N CYS A 274 8.34 5.16 -15.72
CA CYS A 274 8.01 3.80 -15.33
C CYS A 274 6.76 3.34 -16.10
N GLY A 275 6.88 2.20 -16.77
CA GLY A 275 5.77 1.51 -17.43
C GLY A 275 5.82 0.01 -17.16
N ALA A 276 4.86 -0.74 -17.73
CA ALA A 276 4.74 -2.18 -17.51
C ALA A 276 5.98 -3.03 -17.94
N GLY A 277 6.93 -2.43 -18.68
CA GLY A 277 8.18 -3.07 -19.11
C GLY A 277 9.43 -2.64 -18.33
N GLY A 278 9.29 -1.90 -17.24
CA GLY A 278 10.41 -1.42 -16.41
C GLY A 278 10.43 0.10 -16.24
N CYS A 279 11.31 0.56 -15.36
CA CYS A 279 11.61 1.98 -15.17
C CYS A 279 12.89 2.31 -15.94
N THR A 280 12.83 3.37 -16.73
CA THR A 280 14.00 3.96 -17.37
C THR A 280 14.28 5.30 -16.71
N GLN A 281 15.51 5.51 -16.26
CA GLN A 281 15.98 6.84 -15.90
C GLN A 281 16.90 7.31 -17.02
N THR A 282 16.52 8.40 -17.66
CA THR A 282 17.39 9.09 -18.60
C THR A 282 17.95 10.32 -17.91
N SER A 283 19.27 10.50 -17.99
CA SER A 283 19.94 11.70 -17.52
C SER A 283 20.53 12.44 -18.72
N TRP A 284 20.41 13.75 -18.70
CA TRP A 284 20.89 14.65 -19.73
C TRP A 284 21.83 15.66 -19.13
N LEU A 285 22.80 16.09 -19.93
CA LEU A 285 23.52 17.32 -19.72
C LEU A 285 22.88 18.38 -20.62
N LEU A 286 22.51 19.50 -20.04
CA LEU A 286 21.90 20.64 -20.72
C LEU A 286 22.90 21.79 -20.72
N ARG A 287 22.80 22.67 -21.71
CA ARG A 287 23.54 23.93 -21.82
C ARG A 287 22.57 25.10 -22.00
N THR A 288 22.88 26.23 -21.41
CA THR A 288 22.23 27.52 -21.68
C THR A 288 23.26 28.51 -22.24
N GLU A 289 22.79 29.45 -23.06
CA GLU A 289 23.56 30.59 -23.57
C GLU A 289 22.88 31.95 -23.30
N ASP A 290 21.78 31.93 -22.55
CA ASP A 290 20.94 33.09 -22.25
C ASP A 290 20.64 33.20 -20.74
N GLY A 291 21.48 32.61 -19.89
CA GLY A 291 21.37 32.75 -18.43
C GLY A 291 20.30 31.85 -17.81
N GLY A 292 19.93 30.78 -18.50
CA GLY A 292 18.94 29.80 -18.05
C GLY A 292 17.52 30.05 -18.54
N ASP A 293 17.32 31.09 -19.37
CA ASP A 293 16.04 31.37 -20.04
C ASP A 293 15.67 30.24 -21.01
N SER A 294 16.66 29.63 -21.66
CA SER A 294 16.51 28.42 -22.46
C SER A 294 17.65 27.41 -22.23
N TRP A 295 17.33 26.13 -22.44
CA TRP A 295 18.25 25.01 -22.24
C TRP A 295 18.23 24.08 -23.46
N THR A 296 19.42 23.73 -23.94
CA THR A 296 19.65 22.79 -25.05
C THR A 296 20.41 21.56 -24.55
N THR A 297 19.96 20.35 -24.90
CA THR A 297 20.67 19.12 -24.55
C THR A 297 22.02 19.05 -25.26
N LEU A 298 23.09 18.75 -24.51
CA LEU A 298 24.41 18.45 -25.05
C LEU A 298 24.48 16.97 -25.48
N PRO A 299 25.00 16.67 -26.69
CA PRO A 299 25.23 15.31 -27.13
C PRO A 299 26.38 14.72 -26.33
N LEU A 300 26.14 13.62 -25.59
CA LEU A 300 27.20 12.96 -24.83
C LEU A 300 27.78 11.80 -25.66
N PRO A 301 29.11 11.64 -25.73
CA PRO A 301 29.73 10.53 -26.45
C PRO A 301 29.35 9.20 -25.81
N GLY A 302 29.01 8.23 -26.67
CA GLY A 302 28.44 6.95 -26.24
C GLY A 302 26.90 6.90 -26.27
N ASP A 303 26.22 7.78 -27.03
CA ASP A 303 24.77 7.82 -27.32
C ASP A 303 24.19 6.54 -28.00
N ALA A 304 24.55 5.35 -27.53
CA ALA A 304 23.50 4.39 -27.22
C ALA A 304 23.05 4.75 -25.82
N ALA A 305 21.80 5.18 -25.65
CA ALA A 305 21.17 5.23 -24.34
C ALA A 305 21.59 3.96 -23.58
N THR A 306 22.50 4.10 -22.63
CA THR A 306 22.77 3.04 -21.69
C THR A 306 21.56 3.09 -20.78
N THR A 307 20.47 2.46 -21.24
CA THR A 307 19.64 1.68 -20.33
C THR A 307 20.65 0.84 -19.57
N ILE A 308 21.02 1.33 -18.39
CA ILE A 308 21.52 0.44 -17.36
C ILE A 308 20.30 -0.45 -17.10
N GLU A 309 20.20 -1.56 -17.83
CA GLU A 309 19.58 -2.76 -17.31
C GLU A 309 20.49 -3.23 -16.18
N GLN A 310 20.47 -2.49 -15.07
CA GLN A 310 20.62 -3.12 -13.78
C GLN A 310 19.43 -4.05 -13.75
N ALA A 311 19.69 -5.35 -13.92
CA ALA A 311 18.71 -6.34 -13.57
C ALA A 311 18.31 -6.00 -12.12
N SER A 312 17.17 -5.35 -11.97
CA SER A 312 16.42 -5.48 -10.74
C SER A 312 16.35 -6.98 -10.49
N PRO A 313 16.65 -7.47 -9.28
CA PRO A 313 16.36 -8.87 -8.98
C PRO A 313 14.94 -9.09 -9.46
N ALA A 314 14.75 -10.03 -10.40
CA ALA A 314 13.46 -10.26 -11.05
C ALA A 314 12.41 -10.20 -9.95
N SER A 315 11.45 -9.27 -10.07
CA SER A 315 10.41 -9.06 -9.05
C SER A 315 9.96 -10.43 -8.58
N ALA A 316 10.14 -10.72 -7.28
CA ALA A 316 9.77 -12.02 -6.75
C ALA A 316 8.34 -12.28 -7.19
N VAL A 317 8.14 -13.31 -8.01
CA VAL A 317 6.83 -13.62 -8.55
C VAL A 317 5.98 -13.94 -7.33
N ILE A 318 5.06 -13.05 -6.98
CA ILE A 318 4.06 -13.32 -5.97
C ILE A 318 3.29 -14.53 -6.51
N ALA A 319 3.57 -15.70 -5.93
CA ALA A 319 2.94 -16.92 -6.37
C ALA A 319 1.42 -16.77 -6.21
N ALA A 320 0.68 -17.01 -7.28
CA ALA A 320 -0.77 -17.03 -7.23
C ALA A 320 -1.23 -18.01 -6.13
N GLY A 321 -1.92 -17.50 -5.12
CA GLY A 321 -2.36 -18.27 -3.95
C GLY A 321 -1.44 -18.23 -2.73
N GLY A 322 -0.33 -17.47 -2.74
CA GLY A 322 0.48 -17.20 -1.54
C GLY A 322 -0.22 -16.31 -0.52
N ARG A 323 0.27 -16.32 0.73
CA ARG A 323 -0.15 -15.44 1.85
C ARG A 323 0.66 -14.15 1.91
N THR A 324 0.81 -13.50 0.77
CA THR A 324 1.54 -12.22 0.63
C THR A 324 0.76 -11.23 -0.22
N ALA A 325 1.00 -9.95 -0.02
CA ALA A 325 0.46 -8.87 -0.84
C ALA A 325 1.48 -7.74 -0.98
N VAL A 326 1.44 -7.01 -2.09
CA VAL A 326 2.08 -5.69 -2.17
C VAL A 326 1.21 -4.71 -1.40
N PHE A 327 1.83 -3.97 -0.48
CA PHE A 327 1.16 -2.91 0.26
C PHE A 327 1.88 -1.58 0.02
N GLN A 328 1.08 -0.55 -0.25
CA GLN A 328 1.51 0.83 -0.38
C GLN A 328 0.79 1.69 0.66
N GLY A 329 1.55 2.27 1.59
CA GLY A 329 0.97 3.09 2.65
C GLY A 329 1.73 2.98 3.96
N GLN A 330 1.03 3.29 5.06
CA GLN A 330 1.64 3.45 6.38
C GLN A 330 1.62 2.11 7.15
N GLY A 331 2.74 1.79 7.76
CA GLY A 331 2.89 0.70 8.72
C GLY A 331 3.65 1.17 9.94
N PHE A 332 3.82 0.28 10.91
CA PHE A 332 4.64 0.56 12.08
C PHE A 332 5.18 -0.72 12.67
N ASP A 333 6.19 -0.58 13.50
CA ASP A 333 6.63 -1.64 14.39
C ASP A 333 6.56 -1.23 15.86
N SER A 334 6.45 -2.24 16.72
CA SER A 334 6.41 -2.03 18.16
C SER A 334 6.91 -3.29 18.86
N CYS A 335 7.87 -3.13 19.77
CA CYS A 335 8.35 -4.26 20.57
C CYS A 335 7.31 -4.72 21.62
N THR A 336 6.54 -3.81 22.21
CA THR A 336 5.44 -4.21 23.11
C THR A 336 4.24 -4.65 22.29
N ILE A 337 3.73 -5.88 22.52
CA ILE A 337 2.54 -6.40 21.82
C ILE A 337 1.31 -5.61 22.27
N PRO A 338 0.63 -4.85 21.39
CA PRO A 338 -0.58 -4.12 21.74
C PRO A 338 -1.77 -5.07 21.96
N THR A 339 -2.82 -4.63 22.66
CA THR A 339 -4.01 -5.46 22.85
C THR A 339 -4.86 -5.50 21.57
N LEU A 340 -5.69 -6.55 21.39
CA LEU A 340 -6.63 -6.61 20.25
C LEU A 340 -7.59 -5.41 20.20
N THR A 341 -7.92 -4.84 21.35
CA THR A 341 -8.82 -3.67 21.46
C THR A 341 -8.10 -2.40 21.02
N ASP A 342 -6.85 -2.21 21.42
CA ASP A 342 -6.04 -1.06 20.97
C ASP A 342 -5.79 -1.13 19.46
N MET A 343 -5.45 -2.32 18.95
CA MET A 343 -5.27 -2.55 17.50
C MET A 343 -6.55 -2.30 16.71
N GLN A 344 -7.71 -2.70 17.22
CA GLN A 344 -8.99 -2.40 16.56
C GLN A 344 -9.29 -0.90 16.55
N THR A 345 -8.98 -0.22 17.66
CA THR A 345 -9.14 1.23 17.80
C THR A 345 -8.23 1.97 16.81
N TRP A 346 -6.97 1.55 16.71
CA TRP A 346 -6.00 2.09 15.76
C TRP A 346 -6.36 1.79 14.31
N TYR A 347 -6.90 0.61 13.99
CA TYR A 347 -7.31 0.29 12.63
C TYR A 347 -8.39 1.26 12.12
N ILE A 348 -9.32 1.65 13.01
CA ILE A 348 -10.40 2.58 12.70
C ILE A 348 -9.90 4.03 12.65
N ALA A 349 -9.05 4.43 13.60
CA ALA A 349 -8.73 5.83 13.84
C ALA A 349 -7.40 6.31 13.25
N SER A 350 -6.47 5.41 12.93
CA SER A 350 -5.12 5.72 12.44
C SER A 350 -4.98 5.47 10.93
N PRO A 351 -3.94 6.02 10.28
CA PRO A 351 -3.62 5.74 8.88
C PRO A 351 -2.87 4.42 8.67
N TYR A 352 -2.44 3.74 9.73
CA TYR A 352 -1.65 2.51 9.65
C TYR A 352 -2.50 1.29 9.28
N ARG A 353 -2.00 0.43 8.38
CA ARG A 353 -2.66 -0.85 8.01
C ARG A 353 -1.72 -2.05 8.06
N VAL A 354 -0.43 -1.84 8.30
CA VAL A 354 0.58 -2.87 8.43
C VAL A 354 1.24 -2.78 9.79
N TRP A 355 1.48 -3.92 10.43
CA TRP A 355 2.21 -4.00 11.69
C TRP A 355 3.34 -5.05 11.62
N ASN A 356 4.54 -4.69 12.10
CA ASN A 356 5.64 -5.62 12.21
C ASN A 356 5.43 -6.67 13.32
N LEU A 357 5.81 -7.91 13.02
CA LEU A 357 5.80 -9.03 13.95
C LEU A 357 7.24 -9.48 14.20
N TYR A 358 7.80 -9.15 15.36
CA TYR A 358 9.06 -9.75 15.81
C TYR A 358 8.83 -11.22 16.17
N ILE A 359 9.02 -12.11 15.20
CA ILE A 359 8.64 -13.53 15.30
C ILE A 359 9.66 -14.39 16.05
N GLY A 360 10.93 -13.99 16.13
CA GLY A 360 11.96 -14.78 16.82
C GLY A 360 13.38 -14.30 16.54
N GLY A 361 14.34 -15.20 16.78
CA GLY A 361 15.77 -14.96 16.60
C GLY A 361 16.55 -14.81 17.89
N SER A 362 17.84 -15.13 17.85
CA SER A 362 18.71 -15.20 19.02
C SER A 362 19.09 -13.84 19.62
N SER A 363 18.90 -12.75 18.89
CA SER A 363 19.12 -11.37 19.36
C SER A 363 17.82 -10.62 19.61
N ARG A 364 16.67 -11.30 19.56
CA ARG A 364 15.36 -10.69 19.83
C ARG A 364 15.28 -10.19 21.27
N ALA A 365 14.97 -8.90 21.44
CA ALA A 365 14.68 -8.29 22.73
C ALA A 365 13.39 -8.87 23.37
N SER A 366 13.05 -8.44 24.58
CA SER A 366 11.88 -8.93 25.36
C SER A 366 10.51 -8.44 24.84
N CYS A 367 10.25 -8.58 23.54
CA CYS A 367 9.06 -8.09 22.83
C CYS A 367 7.79 -8.95 22.99
N GLY A 368 7.60 -9.61 24.14
CA GLY A 368 6.45 -10.51 24.39
C GLY A 368 6.41 -11.76 23.51
N THR A 369 5.33 -12.55 23.57
CA THR A 369 5.15 -13.80 22.80
C THR A 369 3.90 -13.71 21.91
N LEU A 370 4.06 -13.95 20.61
CA LEU A 370 2.97 -14.01 19.64
C LEU A 370 2.32 -15.41 19.62
N THR A 371 1.04 -15.47 19.26
CA THR A 371 0.33 -16.73 19.01
C THR A 371 -0.40 -16.66 17.67
N SER A 372 -0.64 -17.80 17.02
CA SER A 372 -1.40 -17.85 15.76
C SER A 372 -2.81 -17.29 15.93
N ALA A 373 -3.51 -17.64 17.01
CA ALA A 373 -4.87 -17.13 17.28
C ALA A 373 -4.93 -15.60 17.41
N PHE A 374 -3.90 -14.98 17.97
CA PHE A 374 -3.81 -13.53 18.07
C PHE A 374 -3.57 -12.88 16.69
N ILE A 375 -2.68 -13.46 15.89
CA ILE A 375 -2.40 -12.99 14.52
C ILE A 375 -3.64 -13.15 13.63
N ASP A 376 -4.35 -14.29 13.71
CA ASP A 376 -5.60 -14.53 12.99
C ASP A 376 -6.67 -13.49 13.39
N SER A 377 -6.74 -13.15 14.68
CA SER A 377 -7.66 -12.12 15.17
C SER A 377 -7.34 -10.75 14.59
N LEU A 378 -6.05 -10.36 14.51
CA LEU A 378 -5.63 -9.10 13.89
C LEU A 378 -5.87 -9.08 12.38
N ALA A 379 -5.62 -10.20 11.68
CA ALA A 379 -5.91 -10.33 10.27
C ALA A 379 -7.40 -10.16 9.97
N ALA A 380 -8.28 -10.67 10.86
CA ALA A 380 -9.72 -10.47 10.76
C ALA A 380 -10.16 -9.01 10.96
N GLN A 381 -9.36 -8.19 11.67
CA GLN A 381 -9.56 -6.74 11.74
C GLN A 381 -9.09 -6.02 10.47
N GLY A 382 -8.36 -6.73 9.59
CA GLY A 382 -7.82 -6.21 8.33
C GLY A 382 -6.34 -5.80 8.38
N TRP A 383 -5.62 -6.13 9.46
CA TRP A 383 -4.17 -5.89 9.55
C TRP A 383 -3.39 -6.83 8.63
N GLN A 384 -2.32 -6.29 8.05
CA GLN A 384 -1.27 -7.03 7.35
C GLN A 384 0.05 -6.95 8.13
N PHE A 385 1.03 -7.78 7.80
CA PHE A 385 2.17 -8.02 8.70
C PHE A 385 3.53 -7.97 8.02
N ILE A 386 4.55 -7.51 8.75
CA ILE A 386 5.97 -7.67 8.38
C ILE A 386 6.57 -8.72 9.33
N PRO A 387 6.70 -10.00 8.97
CA PRO A 387 7.32 -10.98 9.85
C PRO A 387 8.83 -10.76 9.91
N THR A 388 9.36 -10.43 11.08
CA THR A 388 10.76 -10.02 11.26
C THR A 388 11.52 -10.94 12.21
N TRP A 389 12.68 -11.41 11.76
CA TRP A 389 13.56 -12.34 12.47
C TRP A 389 14.84 -11.64 12.93
N VAL A 390 15.05 -11.63 14.25
CA VAL A 390 16.16 -10.89 14.91
C VAL A 390 17.27 -11.86 15.32
N GLY A 391 18.04 -12.30 14.32
CA GLY A 391 19.09 -13.30 14.47
C GLY A 391 20.46 -12.74 14.88
N PRO A 392 21.55 -13.49 14.64
CA PRO A 392 22.92 -13.02 14.88
C PRO A 392 23.27 -11.76 14.09
N GLN A 393 23.69 -10.72 14.81
CA GLN A 393 24.10 -9.46 14.22
C GLN A 393 25.48 -9.56 13.57
N ALA A 394 25.88 -8.52 12.82
CA ALA A 394 27.15 -8.50 12.12
C ALA A 394 28.33 -8.87 13.03
N ALA A 395 29.36 -9.52 12.50
CA ALA A 395 30.48 -10.05 13.28
C ALA A 395 31.22 -8.98 14.12
N CYS A 396 31.20 -7.73 13.64
CA CYS A 396 31.76 -6.55 14.29
C CYS A 396 30.76 -5.74 15.12
N SER A 397 29.50 -6.18 15.24
CA SER A 397 28.47 -5.46 15.99
C SER A 397 28.93 -5.18 17.42
N THR A 398 28.69 -3.97 17.90
CA THR A 398 28.99 -3.53 19.26
C THR A 398 27.75 -3.52 20.15
N ILE A 399 26.59 -3.93 19.63
CA ILE A 399 25.33 -3.94 20.35
C ILE A 399 25.44 -4.92 21.54
N PRO A 400 25.16 -4.47 22.78
CA PRO A 400 25.24 -5.35 23.94
C PRO A 400 24.21 -6.48 23.88
N GLY A 401 24.62 -7.70 24.25
CA GLY A 401 23.72 -8.83 24.46
C GLY A 401 23.24 -9.56 23.20
N VAL A 402 23.63 -9.11 22.01
CA VAL A 402 23.30 -9.79 20.74
C VAL A 402 24.24 -10.96 20.47
N THR A 403 23.74 -11.98 19.78
CA THR A 403 24.60 -12.99 19.17
C THR A 403 25.22 -12.43 17.89
N LYS A 404 26.34 -13.01 17.44
CA LYS A 404 27.08 -12.51 16.27
C LYS A 404 27.33 -13.62 15.26
N MET A 405 27.23 -13.28 13.99
CA MET A 405 27.67 -14.16 12.90
C MET A 405 29.20 -14.30 12.87
N SER A 406 29.70 -15.32 12.18
CA SER A 406 31.13 -15.55 11.98
C SER A 406 31.75 -14.50 11.06
N TYR A 407 33.02 -14.16 11.30
CA TYR A 407 33.84 -13.41 10.33
C TYR A 407 34.21 -14.23 9.09
N ASP A 408 34.22 -15.56 9.20
CA ASP A 408 34.44 -16.46 8.08
C ASP A 408 33.21 -16.48 7.17
N THR A 409 33.37 -16.06 5.91
CA THR A 409 32.24 -15.86 4.98
C THR A 409 31.52 -17.16 4.65
N ALA A 410 32.21 -18.30 4.58
CA ALA A 410 31.59 -19.60 4.32
C ALA A 410 30.71 -20.04 5.51
N THR A 411 31.20 -19.85 6.72
CA THR A 411 30.43 -20.09 7.95
C THR A 411 29.27 -19.12 8.08
N ALA A 412 29.48 -17.84 7.78
CA ALA A 412 28.43 -16.82 7.80
C ALA A 412 27.29 -17.16 6.84
N PHE A 413 27.61 -17.66 5.64
CA PHE A 413 26.60 -18.15 4.68
C PHE A 413 25.76 -19.29 5.25
N THR A 414 26.41 -20.30 5.85
CA THR A 414 25.68 -21.45 6.43
C THR A 414 24.86 -21.05 7.65
N GLN A 415 25.32 -20.08 8.44
CA GLN A 415 24.55 -19.48 9.54
C GLN A 415 23.30 -18.75 9.00
N GLY A 416 23.43 -17.95 7.94
CA GLY A 416 22.28 -17.27 7.32
C GLY A 416 21.22 -18.26 6.82
N ALA A 417 21.65 -19.35 6.18
CA ALA A 417 20.76 -20.42 5.75
C ALA A 417 20.09 -21.15 6.92
N ALA A 418 20.80 -21.40 8.02
CA ALA A 418 20.23 -22.02 9.21
C ALA A 418 19.18 -21.13 9.89
N GLU A 419 19.44 -19.82 9.97
CA GLU A 419 18.49 -18.84 10.51
C GLU A 419 17.22 -18.76 9.64
N ALA A 420 17.34 -18.87 8.31
CA ALA A 420 16.20 -18.94 7.40
C ALA A 420 15.26 -20.12 7.69
N ASP A 421 15.82 -21.31 7.92
CA ASP A 421 15.03 -22.49 8.29
C ASP A 421 14.37 -22.33 9.67
N ALA A 422 15.08 -21.72 10.63
CA ALA A 422 14.54 -21.45 11.96
C ALA A 422 13.37 -20.45 11.91
N ALA A 423 13.55 -19.35 11.19
CA ALA A 423 12.53 -18.31 11.00
C ALA A 423 11.28 -18.87 10.33
N LEU A 424 11.43 -19.67 9.28
CA LEU A 424 10.31 -20.29 8.57
C LEU A 424 9.54 -21.27 9.46
N ASN A 425 10.22 -22.03 10.32
CA ASN A 425 9.55 -22.93 11.27
C ASN A 425 8.70 -22.17 12.29
N VAL A 426 9.20 -21.04 12.79
CA VAL A 426 8.41 -20.20 13.71
C VAL A 426 7.26 -19.52 12.99
N ALA A 427 7.50 -18.97 11.79
CA ALA A 427 6.47 -18.36 10.96
C ALA A 427 5.33 -19.35 10.64
N PHE A 428 5.67 -20.61 10.34
CA PHE A 428 4.69 -21.69 10.14
C PHE A 428 3.84 -21.95 11.38
N ASN A 429 4.45 -22.02 12.57
CA ASN A 429 3.72 -22.22 13.82
C ASN A 429 2.80 -21.03 14.18
N LEU A 430 3.11 -19.84 13.65
CA LEU A 430 2.29 -18.63 13.75
C LEU A 430 1.23 -18.52 12.66
N GLY A 431 1.18 -19.45 11.70
CA GLY A 431 0.19 -19.46 10.62
C GLY A 431 0.47 -18.50 9.47
N LEU A 432 1.68 -17.97 9.34
CA LEU A 432 2.03 -16.98 8.31
C LEU A 432 2.15 -17.54 6.87
N PRO A 433 2.86 -18.66 6.63
CA PRO A 433 2.90 -19.32 5.32
C PRO A 433 1.74 -20.28 5.07
N LEU A 434 1.67 -20.82 3.85
CA LEU A 434 0.77 -21.91 3.47
C LEU A 434 1.10 -23.21 4.24
N PRO A 435 0.20 -24.21 4.24
CA PRO A 435 0.42 -25.49 4.95
C PRO A 435 1.69 -26.25 4.53
N ASP A 436 2.21 -26.00 3.33
CA ASP A 436 3.46 -26.57 2.82
C ASP A 436 4.72 -25.72 3.15
N LYS A 437 4.56 -24.68 3.98
CA LYS A 437 5.59 -23.70 4.36
C LYS A 437 6.05 -22.76 3.24
N THR A 438 5.27 -22.60 2.18
CA THR A 438 5.56 -21.67 1.08
C THR A 438 4.70 -20.40 1.14
N GLY A 439 5.01 -19.42 0.29
CA GLY A 439 4.10 -18.31 0.00
C GLY A 439 3.98 -17.26 1.09
N THR A 440 4.96 -17.10 1.98
CA THR A 440 5.05 -15.95 2.90
C THR A 440 6.23 -15.04 2.57
N VAL A 441 6.38 -13.94 3.32
CA VAL A 441 7.56 -13.06 3.33
C VAL A 441 8.16 -13.02 4.74
N ILE A 442 9.49 -13.03 4.85
CA ILE A 442 10.18 -12.86 6.13
C ILE A 442 11.34 -11.88 5.95
N TYR A 443 11.39 -10.88 6.83
CA TYR A 443 12.46 -9.87 6.90
C TYR A 443 13.52 -10.30 7.92
N TYR A 444 14.78 -10.29 7.51
CA TYR A 444 15.89 -10.42 8.46
C TYR A 444 16.25 -9.06 9.04
N ASP A 445 16.38 -8.98 10.36
CA ASP A 445 16.79 -7.77 11.06
C ASP A 445 18.32 -7.72 11.22
N LEU A 446 18.98 -6.86 10.42
CA LEU A 446 20.41 -6.61 10.48
C LEU A 446 20.70 -5.16 10.87
N GLU A 447 20.91 -4.98 12.15
CA GLU A 447 21.19 -3.69 12.78
C GLU A 447 22.50 -3.07 12.29
N ALA A 448 22.64 -1.78 12.56
CA ALA A 448 23.83 -1.01 12.22
C ALA A 448 25.12 -1.67 12.73
N TYR A 449 26.15 -1.69 11.87
CA TYR A 449 27.47 -2.22 12.17
C TYR A 449 28.57 -1.34 11.57
N ASP A 450 29.82 -1.63 11.91
CA ASP A 450 30.95 -0.92 11.31
C ASP A 450 31.14 -1.33 9.84
N THR A 451 30.53 -0.57 8.93
CA THR A 451 30.59 -0.80 7.49
C THR A 451 31.96 -0.49 6.88
N SER A 452 32.87 0.09 7.66
CA SER A 452 34.26 0.29 7.24
C SER A 452 35.12 -0.98 7.39
N ASN A 453 34.70 -1.88 8.28
CA ASN A 453 35.36 -3.17 8.50
C ASN A 453 35.01 -4.13 7.34
N SER A 454 35.92 -4.23 6.37
CA SER A 454 35.72 -5.02 5.16
C SER A 454 35.45 -6.51 5.44
N ALA A 455 36.09 -7.09 6.46
CA ALA A 455 35.84 -8.48 6.85
C ALA A 455 34.43 -8.66 7.42
N CYS A 456 33.97 -7.74 8.27
CA CYS A 456 32.62 -7.74 8.81
C CYS A 456 31.56 -7.54 7.73
N ARG A 457 31.77 -6.57 6.84
CA ARG A 457 30.89 -6.26 5.71
C ARG A 457 30.79 -7.43 4.73
N ASN A 458 31.90 -8.11 4.44
CA ASN A 458 31.90 -9.31 3.60
C ASN A 458 31.19 -10.50 4.29
N ALA A 459 31.37 -10.66 5.60
CA ALA A 459 30.62 -11.66 6.37
C ALA A 459 29.11 -11.38 6.35
N ALA A 460 28.69 -10.13 6.54
CA ALA A 460 27.29 -9.71 6.45
C ALA A 460 26.69 -9.97 5.06
N LYS A 461 27.40 -9.60 3.98
CA LYS A 461 27.02 -9.95 2.60
C LYS A 461 26.82 -11.45 2.41
N SER A 462 27.77 -12.25 2.90
CA SER A 462 27.72 -13.71 2.76
C SER A 462 26.58 -14.33 3.57
N PHE A 463 26.34 -13.83 4.78
CA PHE A 463 25.24 -14.23 5.63
C PHE A 463 23.88 -13.95 4.99
N ILE A 464 23.65 -12.72 4.51
CA ILE A 464 22.40 -12.34 3.85
C ILE A 464 22.19 -13.11 2.55
N SER A 465 23.27 -13.42 1.82
CA SER A 465 23.21 -14.30 0.65
C SER A 465 22.74 -15.71 1.02
N GLY A 466 23.21 -16.28 2.14
CA GLY A 466 22.79 -17.58 2.64
C GLY A 466 21.33 -17.59 3.12
N TRP A 467 20.93 -16.57 3.88
CA TRP A 467 19.53 -16.34 4.29
C TRP A 467 18.59 -16.31 3.07
N THR A 468 18.96 -15.51 2.08
CA THR A 468 18.17 -15.30 0.87
C THR A 468 18.08 -16.57 0.02
N SER A 469 19.21 -17.25 -0.19
CA SER A 469 19.25 -18.50 -0.93
C SER A 469 18.31 -19.55 -0.34
N GLN A 470 18.35 -19.70 0.99
CA GLN A 470 17.57 -20.72 1.68
C GLN A 470 16.07 -20.40 1.67
N LEU A 471 15.63 -19.21 2.08
CA LEU A 471 14.19 -18.88 2.08
C LEU A 471 13.57 -18.94 0.68
N ARG A 472 14.31 -18.50 -0.34
CA ARG A 472 13.86 -18.59 -1.73
C ARG A 472 13.75 -20.04 -2.19
N ALA A 473 14.71 -20.91 -1.84
CA ALA A 473 14.62 -22.34 -2.12
C ALA A 473 13.43 -23.02 -1.42
N ARG A 474 12.92 -22.42 -0.34
CA ARG A 474 11.68 -22.83 0.36
C ARG A 474 10.41 -22.19 -0.20
N GLY A 475 10.48 -21.45 -1.32
CA GLY A 475 9.31 -20.85 -1.96
C GLY A 475 8.74 -19.64 -1.23
N ASN A 476 9.59 -18.87 -0.52
CA ASN A 476 9.18 -17.67 0.22
C ASN A 476 9.91 -16.43 -0.30
N ILE A 477 9.30 -15.26 -0.07
CA ILE A 477 9.86 -13.94 -0.41
C ILE A 477 10.79 -13.50 0.72
N VAL A 478 11.92 -12.90 0.36
CA VAL A 478 13.00 -12.57 1.29
C VAL A 478 13.13 -11.06 1.47
N GLY A 479 12.96 -10.59 2.70
CA GLY A 479 13.23 -9.20 3.07
C GLY A 479 14.47 -9.05 3.96
N VAL A 480 15.05 -7.86 3.97
CA VAL A 480 16.14 -7.48 4.88
C VAL A 480 15.90 -6.07 5.40
N TYR A 481 15.86 -5.92 6.72
CA TYR A 481 15.91 -4.64 7.43
C TYR A 481 17.36 -4.23 7.70
N GLY A 482 17.63 -2.93 7.59
CA GLY A 482 18.88 -2.34 8.05
C GLY A 482 18.97 -0.84 7.84
N ALA A 483 19.89 -0.19 8.54
CA ALA A 483 20.17 1.23 8.36
C ALA A 483 20.76 1.49 6.97
N THR A 484 20.22 2.49 6.27
CA THR A 484 20.61 2.83 4.90
C THR A 484 22.13 2.94 4.72
N CYS A 485 22.78 3.78 5.52
CA CYS A 485 24.24 3.95 5.51
C CYS A 485 24.96 2.95 6.43
N SER A 486 24.47 2.81 7.67
CA SER A 486 25.20 2.11 8.74
C SER A 486 25.02 0.58 8.74
N SER A 487 24.18 0.04 7.87
CA SER A 487 24.18 -1.39 7.52
C SER A 487 24.65 -1.64 6.09
N ALA A 488 25.03 -0.56 5.36
CA ALA A 488 25.38 -0.55 3.94
C ALA A 488 24.34 -1.27 3.06
N ILE A 489 23.05 -1.01 3.25
CA ILE A 489 21.97 -1.83 2.66
C ILE A 489 22.05 -1.97 1.13
N SER A 490 22.60 -0.97 0.44
CA SER A 490 22.85 -0.98 -1.01
C SER A 490 23.79 -2.10 -1.47
N ASP A 491 24.65 -2.60 -0.58
CA ASP A 491 25.56 -3.71 -0.85
C ASP A 491 24.86 -4.99 -1.23
N PHE A 492 23.66 -5.21 -0.69
CA PHE A 492 22.95 -6.45 -0.91
C PHE A 492 22.43 -6.57 -2.35
N ALA A 493 22.46 -5.48 -3.13
CA ALA A 493 22.24 -5.53 -4.57
C ALA A 493 23.40 -6.18 -5.33
N LEU A 494 24.58 -6.29 -4.71
CA LEU A 494 25.81 -6.78 -5.32
C LEU A 494 26.16 -8.23 -4.92
N ILE A 495 25.34 -8.88 -4.10
CA ILE A 495 25.59 -10.26 -3.64
C ILE A 495 24.92 -11.28 -4.56
N ALA A 496 25.44 -12.51 -4.60
CA ALA A 496 24.96 -13.55 -5.51
C ALA A 496 23.46 -13.88 -5.35
N ASN A 497 22.96 -13.85 -4.10
CA ASN A 497 21.53 -14.02 -3.81
C ASN A 497 20.98 -12.70 -3.26
N VAL A 498 20.64 -11.78 -4.15
CA VAL A 498 20.05 -10.48 -3.80
C VAL A 498 18.70 -10.68 -3.10
N PRO A 499 18.42 -10.03 -1.95
CA PRO A 499 17.11 -10.07 -1.31
C PRO A 499 16.00 -9.53 -2.20
N ASP A 500 14.78 -10.03 -2.03
CA ASP A 500 13.62 -9.61 -2.84
C ASP A 500 13.06 -8.25 -2.40
N GLN A 501 13.21 -7.91 -1.12
CA GLN A 501 12.70 -6.71 -0.47
C GLN A 501 13.77 -6.09 0.44
N ILE A 502 13.78 -4.77 0.57
CA ILE A 502 14.57 -4.04 1.56
C ILE A 502 13.66 -3.21 2.47
N TRP A 503 14.00 -3.15 3.75
CA TRP A 503 13.37 -2.28 4.73
C TRP A 503 14.45 -1.36 5.30
N ALA A 504 14.51 -0.16 4.75
CA ALA A 504 15.58 0.79 5.02
C ALA A 504 15.25 1.64 6.25
N ALA A 505 16.11 1.64 7.27
CA ALA A 505 16.00 2.58 8.38
C ALA A 505 16.73 3.88 8.05
N TRP A 506 15.99 4.99 8.05
CA TRP A 506 16.53 6.34 7.98
C TRP A 506 15.61 7.33 8.70
N TRP A 507 15.87 7.51 9.99
CA TRP A 507 15.06 8.36 10.84
C TRP A 507 15.31 9.83 10.54
N HIS A 508 14.33 10.48 9.94
CA HIS A 508 14.38 11.90 9.58
C HIS A 508 13.09 12.66 9.96
N TYR A 509 12.14 11.95 10.58
CA TYR A 509 10.97 12.49 11.27
C TYR A 509 10.95 12.01 12.73
N SER A 510 10.11 12.66 13.55
CA SER A 510 9.93 12.37 14.98
C SER A 510 8.62 11.63 15.30
N GLY A 511 7.82 11.31 14.29
CA GLY A 511 6.55 10.59 14.38
C GLY A 511 5.83 10.57 13.03
N TYR A 512 4.54 10.22 13.02
CA TYR A 512 3.72 10.08 11.81
C TYR A 512 3.94 11.19 10.78
N ASN A 513 4.14 10.77 9.53
CA ASN A 513 4.19 11.67 8.40
C ASN A 513 3.48 11.06 7.18
N ALA A 514 2.38 11.69 6.76
CA ALA A 514 1.59 11.28 5.59
C ALA A 514 2.39 11.27 4.28
N ASN A 515 3.44 12.10 4.20
CA ASN A 515 4.30 12.27 3.03
C ASN A 515 5.61 11.48 3.13
N ALA A 516 5.77 10.62 4.14
CA ALA A 516 6.90 9.71 4.17
C ALA A 516 6.96 8.90 2.86
N SER A 517 8.16 8.67 2.35
CA SER A 517 8.38 7.97 1.09
C SER A 517 9.46 6.91 1.25
N VAL A 518 9.35 5.82 0.49
CA VAL A 518 10.40 4.79 0.38
C VAL A 518 11.54 5.18 -0.56
N TRP A 519 11.44 6.36 -1.17
CA TRP A 519 12.37 6.88 -2.18
C TRP A 519 13.21 8.04 -1.64
N ASN A 520 14.31 8.34 -2.33
CA ASN A 520 15.25 9.41 -1.98
C ASN A 520 15.89 9.22 -0.59
N LEU A 521 16.16 7.97 -0.24
CA LEU A 521 16.81 7.62 1.01
C LEU A 521 18.33 7.80 0.86
N VAL A 522 18.96 8.46 1.83
CA VAL A 522 20.43 8.62 1.83
C VAL A 522 21.10 7.25 1.75
N CYS A 523 22.23 7.12 1.05
CA CYS A 523 22.97 5.85 0.90
C CYS A 523 22.20 4.69 0.22
N LEU A 524 21.01 4.91 -0.34
CA LEU A 524 20.28 3.92 -1.12
C LEU A 524 19.83 4.51 -2.46
N ASP A 525 20.48 4.07 -3.54
CA ASP A 525 20.18 4.53 -4.90
C ASP A 525 18.74 4.14 -5.28
N ASN A 526 18.01 5.06 -5.91
CA ASN A 526 16.65 4.84 -6.41
C ASN A 526 16.58 3.80 -7.54
N THR A 527 17.69 3.39 -8.16
CA THR A 527 17.72 2.34 -9.20
C THR A 527 17.61 0.92 -8.66
N LEU A 528 17.77 0.71 -7.35
CA LEU A 528 17.76 -0.61 -6.74
C LEU A 528 16.37 -0.96 -6.18
N TRP A 529 15.92 -2.22 -6.24
CA TRP A 529 14.63 -2.65 -5.65
C TRP A 529 13.45 -1.75 -6.09
N VAL A 530 13.20 -1.65 -7.39
CA VAL A 530 12.28 -0.64 -7.94
C VAL A 530 10.82 -1.09 -8.06
N GLY A 531 10.56 -2.40 -8.03
CA GLY A 531 9.25 -2.98 -8.35
C GLY A 531 8.41 -3.31 -7.14
N SER A 532 8.05 -2.31 -6.31
CA SER A 532 7.41 -2.52 -5.00
C SER A 532 8.22 -3.46 -4.11
N GLN A 533 9.45 -3.05 -3.82
CA GLN A 533 10.45 -3.83 -3.09
C GLN A 533 11.04 -3.10 -1.89
N ARG A 534 10.38 -2.01 -1.43
CA ARG A 534 10.95 -1.10 -0.43
C ARG A 534 9.99 -0.81 0.70
N LEU A 535 10.52 -0.88 1.91
CA LEU A 535 9.92 -0.34 3.13
C LEU A 535 10.89 0.69 3.71
N HIS A 536 10.38 1.62 4.51
CA HIS A 536 11.18 2.65 5.15
C HIS A 536 10.68 2.95 6.55
N GLN A 537 11.53 2.66 7.53
CA GLN A 537 11.36 3.12 8.91
C GLN A 537 11.88 4.55 9.03
N TYR A 538 10.95 5.51 9.09
CA TYR A 538 11.24 6.93 8.93
C TYR A 538 11.27 7.72 10.26
N ALA A 539 10.76 7.12 11.34
CA ALA A 539 10.83 7.64 12.70
C ALA A 539 11.05 6.48 13.68
N GLY A 540 12.03 6.61 14.57
CA GLY A 540 12.25 5.65 15.66
C GLY A 540 11.34 5.90 16.87
N GLY A 541 11.55 5.17 17.95
CA GLY A 541 10.62 5.03 19.06
C GLY A 541 9.98 6.31 19.60
N HIS A 542 8.66 6.39 19.51
CA HIS A 542 7.84 7.48 20.04
C HIS A 542 6.43 6.97 20.37
N ASN A 543 5.66 7.76 21.14
CA ASN A 543 4.27 7.42 21.43
C ASN A 543 3.35 8.12 20.43
N GLU A 544 2.41 7.37 19.87
CA GLU A 544 1.27 7.95 19.17
C GLU A 544 -0.04 7.58 19.87
N THR A 545 -1.06 8.41 19.68
CA THR A 545 -2.39 8.19 20.24
C THR A 545 -3.44 8.32 19.15
N TRP A 546 -4.12 7.22 18.85
CA TRP A 546 -5.21 7.17 17.86
C TRP A 546 -6.46 6.58 18.50
N GLY A 547 -7.61 7.25 18.32
CA GLY A 547 -8.88 6.82 18.91
C GLY A 547 -8.87 6.70 20.45
N GLY A 548 -7.92 7.35 21.13
CA GLY A 548 -7.75 7.30 22.58
C GLY A 548 -6.81 6.20 23.11
N ALA A 549 -6.33 5.30 22.25
CA ALA A 549 -5.33 4.28 22.61
C ALA A 549 -3.91 4.76 22.28
N THR A 550 -2.97 4.60 23.20
CA THR A 550 -1.56 5.00 23.01
C THR A 550 -0.66 3.78 22.85
N ILE A 551 0.15 3.77 21.80
CA ILE A 551 1.14 2.71 21.53
C ILE A 551 2.49 3.38 21.28
N ASN A 552 3.55 2.78 21.81
CA ASN A 552 4.92 3.15 21.48
C ASN A 552 5.34 2.42 20.22
N ILE A 553 5.69 3.17 19.17
CA ILE A 553 5.95 2.66 17.83
C ILE A 553 7.21 3.27 17.23
N ASP A 554 7.75 2.59 16.23
CA ASP A 554 8.53 3.18 15.15
C ASP A 554 7.60 3.30 13.92
N SER A 555 7.66 4.41 13.19
CA SER A 555 6.76 4.64 12.05
C SER A 555 7.40 4.21 10.73
N ASP A 556 6.61 3.50 9.91
CA ASP A 556 7.01 3.00 8.61
C ASP A 556 6.12 3.48 7.46
N VAL A 557 6.73 3.59 6.28
CA VAL A 557 6.02 3.67 5.01
C VAL A 557 6.48 2.55 4.09
N LEU A 558 5.56 2.00 3.32
CA LEU A 558 5.76 0.81 2.52
C LEU A 558 5.39 1.06 1.07
N ASP A 559 6.16 0.43 0.18
CA ASP A 559 5.85 0.09 -1.19
C ASP A 559 6.53 -1.26 -1.45
N GLY A 560 5.99 -2.30 -0.84
CA GLY A 560 6.67 -3.58 -0.71
C GLY A 560 5.76 -4.73 -0.28
N VAL A 561 6.33 -5.93 -0.27
CA VAL A 561 5.59 -7.15 0.04
C VAL A 561 5.49 -7.35 1.55
N VAL A 562 4.27 -7.58 2.01
CA VAL A 562 3.90 -7.91 3.40
C VAL A 562 3.22 -9.27 3.45
N ALA A 563 3.24 -9.91 4.61
CA ALA A 563 2.44 -11.11 4.87
C ALA A 563 0.97 -10.69 4.99
N SER A 564 0.12 -11.29 4.16
CA SER A 564 -1.30 -11.00 4.09
C SER A 564 -2.07 -12.30 4.22
N LEU A 565 -2.66 -12.50 5.40
CA LEU A 565 -3.48 -13.67 5.71
C LEU A 565 -4.89 -13.59 5.13
N GLY A 566 -5.26 -12.40 4.63
CA GLY A 566 -6.54 -12.15 3.99
C GLY A 566 -6.63 -12.85 2.63
N SER A 567 -7.22 -14.04 2.62
CA SER A 567 -7.81 -14.57 1.40
C SER A 567 -9.06 -13.74 1.11
N CYS A 568 -9.02 -12.86 0.10
CA CYS A 568 -10.24 -12.31 -0.47
C CYS A 568 -10.94 -13.45 -1.20
N TYR A 569 -12.17 -13.75 -0.80
CA TYR A 569 -13.01 -14.73 -1.44
C TYR A 569 -14.14 -14.02 -2.18
N LEU A 570 -14.40 -14.43 -3.42
CA LEU A 570 -15.51 -13.89 -4.20
C LEU A 570 -16.82 -14.48 -3.69
N LEU A 571 -17.79 -13.61 -3.39
CA LEU A 571 -19.19 -14.01 -3.26
C LEU A 571 -19.93 -13.50 -4.49
N THR A 572 -20.07 -14.38 -5.48
CA THR A 572 -20.81 -14.07 -6.70
C THR A 572 -22.29 -14.32 -6.46
N THR A 573 -23.13 -13.33 -6.75
CA THR A 573 -24.59 -13.47 -6.68
C THR A 573 -25.19 -13.39 -8.07
N ASP A 574 -26.07 -14.33 -8.40
CA ASP A 574 -26.83 -14.33 -9.65
C ASP A 574 -28.34 -14.44 -9.37
N VAL A 575 -29.17 -14.11 -10.36
CA VAL A 575 -30.62 -14.19 -10.30
C VAL A 575 -31.16 -15.02 -11.46
N THR A 576 -32.08 -15.92 -11.17
CA THR A 576 -32.72 -16.76 -12.19
C THR A 576 -34.24 -16.65 -12.08
N PRO A 577 -34.96 -16.25 -13.16
CA PRO A 577 -34.44 -15.83 -14.46
C PRO A 577 -33.75 -14.44 -14.41
N PRO A 578 -32.94 -14.08 -15.42
CA PRO A 578 -32.31 -12.76 -15.49
C PRO A 578 -33.35 -11.64 -15.39
N LEU A 579 -33.03 -10.56 -14.68
CA LEU A 579 -33.89 -9.39 -14.41
C LEU A 579 -35.12 -9.65 -13.51
N ALA A 580 -35.31 -10.88 -13.01
CA ALA A 580 -36.42 -11.21 -12.11
C ALA A 580 -36.32 -10.61 -10.70
N GLY A 581 -35.16 -10.06 -10.34
CA GLY A 581 -34.89 -9.41 -9.06
C GLY A 581 -33.42 -9.08 -8.91
N ASN A 582 -33.00 -8.82 -7.68
CA ASN A 582 -31.61 -8.64 -7.28
C ASN A 582 -31.33 -9.31 -5.92
N VAL A 583 -30.04 -9.55 -5.64
CA VAL A 583 -29.55 -9.98 -4.32
C VAL A 583 -28.89 -8.78 -3.66
N ILE A 584 -29.29 -8.49 -2.42
CA ILE A 584 -28.69 -7.45 -1.58
C ILE A 584 -27.82 -8.15 -0.54
N ALA A 585 -26.56 -7.75 -0.42
CA ALA A 585 -25.61 -8.29 0.55
C ALA A 585 -25.27 -7.23 1.62
N ASP A 586 -25.32 -7.65 2.90
CA ASP A 586 -24.98 -6.82 4.06
C ASP A 586 -24.12 -7.62 5.07
N PRO A 587 -22.90 -7.18 5.42
CA PRO A 587 -22.22 -5.96 4.97
C PRO A 587 -21.88 -6.00 3.47
N PRO A 588 -21.61 -4.83 2.84
CA PRO A 588 -21.06 -4.79 1.49
C PRO A 588 -19.64 -5.41 1.44
N PRO A 589 -19.13 -5.75 0.25
CA PRO A 589 -17.78 -6.29 0.06
C PRO A 589 -16.71 -5.50 0.81
N ASN A 590 -15.89 -6.19 1.60
CA ASN A 590 -14.84 -5.60 2.44
C ASN A 590 -13.42 -5.97 1.97
N CYS A 591 -13.27 -6.60 0.81
CA CYS A 591 -12.00 -7.11 0.28
C CYS A 591 -11.97 -6.99 -1.26
N GLY A 592 -11.63 -5.80 -1.80
CA GLY A 592 -11.38 -5.55 -3.23
C GLY A 592 -12.52 -5.94 -4.22
N GLY A 593 -13.11 -4.97 -4.92
CA GLY A 593 -14.18 -5.25 -5.90
C GLY A 593 -15.43 -5.84 -5.22
N THR A 594 -15.80 -7.08 -5.59
CA THR A 594 -16.93 -7.83 -4.98
C THR A 594 -16.50 -8.88 -3.95
N GLY A 595 -15.25 -8.82 -3.46
CA GLY A 595 -14.69 -9.82 -2.54
C GLY A 595 -14.93 -9.54 -1.06
N TYR A 596 -14.87 -10.61 -0.26
CA TYR A 596 -14.98 -10.58 1.20
C TYR A 596 -13.75 -11.21 1.87
N THR A 597 -13.38 -10.72 3.04
CA THR A 597 -12.34 -11.35 3.86
C THR A 597 -12.84 -12.70 4.39
N GLY A 598 -11.95 -13.69 4.45
CA GLY A 598 -12.23 -14.99 5.07
C GLY A 598 -12.83 -14.86 6.48
N GLY A 599 -13.92 -15.58 6.73
CA GLY A 599 -14.68 -15.56 7.99
C GLY A 599 -15.79 -14.53 8.05
N THR A 600 -15.94 -13.65 7.05
CA THR A 600 -17.03 -12.65 7.03
C THR A 600 -18.40 -13.33 6.95
N VAL A 601 -19.31 -12.96 7.84
CA VAL A 601 -20.71 -13.39 7.78
C VAL A 601 -21.52 -12.36 7.01
N VAL A 602 -22.03 -12.75 5.83
CA VAL A 602 -22.82 -11.91 4.94
C VAL A 602 -24.29 -12.31 5.02
N GLN A 603 -25.18 -11.36 5.24
CA GLN A 603 -26.62 -11.52 5.13
C GLN A 603 -27.07 -11.21 3.69
N LEU A 604 -27.65 -12.20 3.03
CA LEU A 604 -28.20 -12.09 1.68
C LEU A 604 -29.72 -11.95 1.73
N THR A 605 -30.23 -10.90 1.11
CA THR A 605 -31.66 -10.61 0.96
C THR A 605 -32.04 -10.68 -0.53
N ALA A 606 -33.06 -11.45 -0.86
CA ALA A 606 -33.59 -11.52 -2.22
C ALA A 606 -34.67 -10.45 -2.39
N ALA A 607 -34.51 -9.57 -3.38
CA ALA A 607 -35.43 -8.50 -3.69
C ALA A 607 -36.06 -8.75 -5.08
N PRO A 608 -37.30 -9.27 -5.15
CA PRO A 608 -37.96 -9.55 -6.42
C PRO A 608 -38.30 -8.27 -7.20
N SER A 609 -38.18 -8.34 -8.52
CA SER A 609 -38.76 -7.36 -9.45
C SER A 609 -40.29 -7.49 -9.49
N GLN A 610 -40.98 -6.48 -10.03
CA GLN A 610 -42.43 -6.53 -10.19
C GLN A 610 -42.86 -7.76 -11.01
N GLY A 611 -43.88 -8.48 -10.53
CA GLY A 611 -44.40 -9.71 -11.17
C GLY A 611 -43.61 -10.97 -10.84
N TYR A 612 -42.63 -10.89 -9.93
CA TYR A 612 -41.85 -12.02 -9.45
C TYR A 612 -41.92 -12.14 -7.93
N SER A 613 -41.70 -13.38 -7.47
CA SER A 613 -41.56 -13.70 -6.06
C SER A 613 -40.36 -14.62 -5.87
N PHE A 614 -39.68 -14.48 -4.72
CA PHE A 614 -38.55 -15.34 -4.36
C PHE A 614 -39.01 -16.79 -4.19
N ALA A 615 -38.34 -17.71 -4.89
CA ALA A 615 -38.63 -19.13 -4.93
C ALA A 615 -37.62 -19.98 -4.14
N GLY A 616 -36.43 -19.43 -3.85
CA GLY A 616 -35.42 -20.08 -3.01
C GLY A 616 -33.98 -19.80 -3.45
N TRP A 617 -33.04 -20.10 -2.58
CA TRP A 617 -31.61 -20.01 -2.87
C TRP A 617 -31.10 -21.27 -3.58
N GLY A 618 -30.12 -21.09 -4.44
CA GLY A 618 -29.36 -22.16 -5.11
C GLY A 618 -27.87 -21.82 -5.20
N GLY A 619 -27.11 -22.67 -5.90
CA GLY A 619 -25.65 -22.62 -5.87
C GLY A 619 -25.11 -23.17 -4.56
N ASP A 620 -24.29 -22.39 -3.86
CA ASP A 620 -23.71 -22.77 -2.56
C ASP A 620 -24.65 -22.54 -1.37
N LEU A 621 -25.87 -22.06 -1.61
CA LEU A 621 -26.95 -21.97 -0.63
C LEU A 621 -28.16 -22.82 -1.04
N SER A 622 -29.02 -23.11 -0.06
CA SER A 622 -30.30 -23.78 -0.27
C SER A 622 -31.35 -23.26 0.70
N GLY A 623 -32.62 -23.55 0.40
CA GLY A 623 -33.76 -23.19 1.24
C GLY A 623 -34.52 -21.95 0.75
N VAL A 624 -35.62 -21.64 1.44
CA VAL A 624 -36.62 -20.65 1.00
C VAL A 624 -36.72 -19.42 1.91
N ASN A 625 -35.84 -19.30 2.90
CA ASN A 625 -35.84 -18.17 3.83
C ASN A 625 -35.06 -16.98 3.23
N SER A 626 -35.61 -15.77 3.32
CA SER A 626 -34.92 -14.53 2.96
C SER A 626 -35.26 -13.45 3.99
N PRO A 627 -34.27 -12.81 4.66
CA PRO A 627 -32.83 -12.96 4.46
C PRO A 627 -32.23 -14.30 4.94
N VAL A 628 -31.03 -14.64 4.45
CA VAL A 628 -30.21 -15.80 4.89
C VAL A 628 -28.77 -15.35 5.16
N SER A 629 -28.08 -15.97 6.12
CA SER A 629 -26.67 -15.68 6.40
C SER A 629 -25.74 -16.74 5.82
N VAL A 630 -24.60 -16.31 5.27
CA VAL A 630 -23.52 -17.17 4.76
C VAL A 630 -22.18 -16.71 5.32
N THR A 631 -21.31 -17.66 5.70
CA THR A 631 -19.92 -17.34 6.12
C THR A 631 -19.00 -17.55 4.93
N VAL A 632 -18.26 -16.50 4.54
CA VAL A 632 -17.36 -16.56 3.40
C VAL A 632 -16.01 -17.13 3.84
N SER A 633 -15.78 -18.42 3.60
CA SER A 633 -14.50 -19.11 3.88
C SER A 633 -13.79 -19.63 2.63
N SER A 634 -14.41 -19.47 1.47
CA SER A 634 -13.92 -19.81 0.13
C SER A 634 -14.68 -18.96 -0.89
N ASN A 635 -14.32 -19.03 -2.18
CA ASN A 635 -15.19 -18.47 -3.23
C ASN A 635 -16.55 -19.17 -3.18
N LEU A 636 -17.62 -18.39 -3.30
CA LEU A 636 -19.01 -18.84 -3.26
C LEU A 636 -19.79 -18.28 -4.46
N SER A 637 -20.70 -19.08 -4.99
CA SER A 637 -21.66 -18.72 -6.04
C SER A 637 -23.08 -18.97 -5.54
N VAL A 638 -23.83 -17.89 -5.30
CA VAL A 638 -25.20 -17.94 -4.78
C VAL A 638 -26.17 -17.48 -5.85
N ILE A 639 -27.23 -18.27 -6.05
CA ILE A 639 -28.29 -17.96 -7.03
C ILE A 639 -29.59 -17.69 -6.27
N ALA A 640 -30.19 -16.52 -6.46
CA ALA A 640 -31.56 -16.27 -6.04
C ALA A 640 -32.53 -16.68 -7.16
N ASN A 641 -33.32 -17.73 -6.90
CA ASN A 641 -34.34 -18.17 -7.84
C ASN A 641 -35.63 -17.40 -7.58
N PHE A 642 -36.23 -16.89 -8.64
CA PHE A 642 -37.51 -16.21 -8.64
C PHE A 642 -38.47 -16.93 -9.58
N ALA A 643 -39.75 -16.95 -9.22
CA ALA A 643 -40.82 -17.44 -10.07
C ALA A 643 -41.70 -16.26 -10.47
N GLN A 644 -42.18 -16.23 -11.73
CA GLN A 644 -43.24 -15.30 -12.11
C GLN A 644 -44.49 -15.61 -11.29
N ASP A 645 -45.21 -14.59 -10.90
CA ASP A 645 -46.47 -14.73 -10.19
C ASP A 645 -47.52 -13.75 -10.67
N THR A 646 -48.77 -14.13 -10.43
CA THR A 646 -49.96 -13.37 -10.84
C THR A 646 -50.30 -12.20 -9.92
N GLY A 647 -49.50 -11.95 -8.88
CA GLY A 647 -49.93 -11.15 -7.74
C GLY A 647 -50.97 -11.88 -6.89
N TRP A 648 -51.57 -11.16 -5.94
CA TRP A 648 -52.70 -11.68 -5.16
C TRP A 648 -53.99 -11.40 -5.92
N LEU A 649 -54.67 -12.46 -6.34
CA LEU A 649 -55.94 -12.44 -7.04
C LEU A 649 -57.08 -12.66 -6.05
N SER A 650 -58.08 -11.78 -6.10
CA SER A 650 -59.31 -11.92 -5.32
C SER A 650 -60.29 -12.90 -5.98
N PRO A 651 -61.17 -13.54 -5.20
CA PRO A 651 -62.30 -14.27 -5.73
C PRO A 651 -63.37 -13.29 -6.27
N THR A 652 -64.25 -13.81 -7.13
CA THR A 652 -65.42 -13.08 -7.63
C THR A 652 -66.73 -13.80 -7.30
N ALA A 653 -66.64 -15.00 -6.74
CA ALA A 653 -67.77 -15.79 -6.31
C ALA A 653 -67.40 -16.68 -5.12
N ASP A 654 -68.41 -17.06 -4.35
CA ASP A 654 -68.26 -17.93 -3.19
C ASP A 654 -69.53 -18.77 -2.97
N ALA A 655 -69.39 -19.82 -2.17
CA ALA A 655 -70.53 -20.64 -1.72
C ALA A 655 -70.20 -21.40 -0.43
N ALA A 656 -71.17 -21.46 0.48
CA ALA A 656 -71.13 -22.38 1.62
C ALA A 656 -71.14 -23.84 1.13
N GLN A 657 -70.32 -24.69 1.75
CA GLN A 657 -70.30 -26.11 1.41
C GLN A 657 -71.34 -26.85 2.28
N THR A 658 -72.23 -27.61 1.64
CA THR A 658 -73.33 -28.31 2.34
C THR A 658 -73.05 -29.79 2.62
N THR A 659 -71.95 -30.32 2.10
CA THR A 659 -71.53 -31.72 2.24
C THR A 659 -70.32 -31.85 3.15
N ARG A 660 -70.39 -32.74 4.15
CA ARG A 660 -69.34 -32.93 5.16
C ARG A 660 -68.87 -31.61 5.79
N ALA A 661 -69.81 -30.72 6.07
CA ALA A 661 -69.61 -29.42 6.70
C ALA A 661 -70.61 -29.27 7.86
N GLY A 662 -70.22 -28.49 8.87
CA GLY A 662 -70.86 -28.33 10.18
C GLY A 662 -72.38 -28.21 10.14
N ASP A 663 -72.90 -27.00 10.31
CA ASP A 663 -74.33 -26.69 10.14
C ASP A 663 -74.64 -26.19 8.72
N LYS A 664 -73.61 -26.12 7.86
CA LYS A 664 -73.69 -25.95 6.40
C LYS A 664 -73.97 -24.51 5.96
N ASN A 665 -73.69 -23.54 6.81
CA ASN A 665 -73.88 -22.11 6.53
C ASN A 665 -72.58 -21.41 6.07
N GLY A 666 -71.39 -21.91 6.48
CA GLY A 666 -70.10 -21.32 6.12
C GLY A 666 -69.95 -19.89 6.65
N TYR A 667 -69.36 -19.00 5.86
CA TYR A 667 -69.43 -17.55 6.10
C TYR A 667 -70.82 -17.04 5.69
N GLU A 668 -71.78 -17.10 6.61
CA GLU A 668 -73.18 -16.77 6.33
C GLU A 668 -73.49 -15.27 6.34
N LEU A 669 -72.64 -14.47 6.99
CA LEU A 669 -72.78 -13.02 7.02
C LEU A 669 -71.82 -12.35 6.04
N SER A 670 -72.39 -11.71 5.01
CA SER A 670 -71.68 -10.90 4.02
C SER A 670 -70.42 -11.57 3.44
N PRO A 671 -70.50 -12.80 2.88
CA PRO A 671 -69.32 -13.54 2.40
C PRO A 671 -68.52 -12.80 1.32
N VAL A 672 -69.18 -11.91 0.56
CA VAL A 672 -68.56 -11.03 -0.43
C VAL A 672 -67.52 -10.07 0.15
N ASN A 673 -67.58 -9.77 1.45
CA ASN A 673 -66.58 -8.92 2.09
C ASN A 673 -65.19 -9.56 2.06
N ALA A 674 -65.09 -10.89 1.94
CA ALA A 674 -63.80 -11.58 1.83
C ALA A 674 -63.05 -11.33 0.49
N TYR A 675 -63.58 -10.50 -0.41
CA TYR A 675 -63.06 -10.30 -1.76
C TYR A 675 -61.97 -9.21 -1.82
N ALA A 676 -61.77 -8.41 -0.78
CA ALA A 676 -60.73 -7.38 -0.74
C ALA A 676 -60.25 -7.15 0.69
N SER A 677 -58.98 -6.76 0.85
CA SER A 677 -58.44 -6.34 2.15
C SER A 677 -58.83 -4.88 2.38
N ASP A 678 -60.03 -4.65 2.93
CA ASP A 678 -60.62 -3.31 3.09
C ASP A 678 -61.17 -3.04 4.52
N GLY A 679 -61.07 -4.02 5.41
CA GLY A 679 -61.50 -3.94 6.80
C GLY A 679 -62.97 -4.33 7.02
N LEU A 680 -63.69 -4.76 5.98
CA LEU A 680 -65.00 -5.40 6.08
C LEU A 680 -64.84 -6.91 6.19
N PHE A 681 -65.71 -7.58 6.95
CA PHE A 681 -65.54 -9.01 7.22
C PHE A 681 -66.69 -9.84 6.68
N ALA A 682 -66.36 -10.94 6.02
CA ALA A 682 -67.20 -12.12 5.97
C ALA A 682 -67.16 -12.77 7.34
N ALA A 683 -68.31 -13.15 7.91
CA ALA A 683 -68.35 -13.80 9.22
C ALA A 683 -69.03 -15.17 9.14
N ASP A 684 -68.37 -16.14 9.76
CA ASP A 684 -68.91 -17.44 10.15
C ASP A 684 -69.31 -17.29 11.62
N MET A 685 -70.62 -17.22 11.90
CA MET A 685 -71.17 -16.96 13.25
C MET A 685 -71.44 -18.24 14.03
N ASN A 686 -70.63 -19.27 13.82
CA ASN A 686 -70.54 -20.50 14.61
C ASN A 686 -69.80 -21.55 13.77
N GLY A 687 -68.46 -21.64 13.84
CA GLY A 687 -67.72 -22.47 12.87
C GLY A 687 -67.92 -23.99 12.90
N GLY A 688 -68.96 -24.51 13.53
CA GLY A 688 -69.34 -25.92 13.49
C GLY A 688 -70.59 -26.27 14.31
N THR A 689 -71.08 -27.49 14.10
CA THR A 689 -72.02 -28.16 15.02
C THR A 689 -71.34 -28.74 16.27
N ALA A 690 -70.01 -28.86 16.28
CA ALA A 690 -69.21 -29.30 17.42
C ALA A 690 -67.77 -28.76 17.37
N GLY A 691 -67.09 -28.74 18.51
CA GLY A 691 -65.66 -28.41 18.57
C GLY A 691 -64.79 -29.49 17.94
N ALA A 692 -63.91 -29.12 17.02
CA ALA A 692 -62.88 -29.98 16.44
C ALA A 692 -61.74 -29.12 15.88
N THR A 693 -60.49 -29.54 16.10
CA THR A 693 -59.28 -28.85 15.60
C THR A 693 -58.69 -29.49 14.34
N GLN A 694 -59.33 -30.54 13.80
CA GLN A 694 -58.87 -31.29 12.63
C GLN A 694 -59.48 -30.70 11.35
N CYS A 695 -58.64 -30.39 10.35
CA CYS A 695 -59.05 -29.77 9.08
C CYS A 695 -60.06 -30.60 8.28
N THR A 696 -60.14 -31.90 8.51
CA THR A 696 -61.02 -32.84 7.80
C THR A 696 -62.35 -33.10 8.51
N SER A 697 -62.56 -32.51 9.69
CA SER A 697 -63.78 -32.73 10.47
C SER A 697 -65.02 -32.32 9.69
N ALA A 698 -66.03 -33.19 9.66
CA ALA A 698 -67.33 -32.89 9.08
C ALA A 698 -68.24 -32.09 10.02
N LYS A 699 -67.77 -31.80 11.24
CA LYS A 699 -68.48 -31.01 12.25
C LYS A 699 -68.16 -29.53 12.20
N ARG A 700 -67.22 -29.13 11.33
CA ARG A 700 -66.75 -27.75 11.17
C ARG A 700 -67.23 -27.19 9.85
N ASP A 701 -67.56 -25.92 9.83
CA ASP A 701 -68.08 -25.26 8.64
C ASP A 701 -67.00 -25.02 7.61
N ARG A 702 -67.48 -24.97 6.37
CA ARG A 702 -66.64 -24.96 5.18
C ARG A 702 -67.22 -24.01 4.17
N HIS A 703 -66.35 -23.17 3.62
CA HIS A 703 -66.73 -22.20 2.59
C HIS A 703 -65.79 -22.30 1.41
N GLN A 704 -66.34 -22.15 0.21
CA GLN A 704 -65.58 -22.16 -1.03
C GLN A 704 -65.54 -20.76 -1.62
N PHE A 705 -64.36 -20.34 -2.06
CA PHE A 705 -64.13 -19.11 -2.80
C PHE A 705 -63.53 -19.46 -4.16
N TYR A 706 -63.98 -18.77 -5.21
CA TYR A 706 -63.62 -19.08 -6.59
C TYR A 706 -63.81 -17.91 -7.56
N GLY A 707 -63.53 -18.14 -8.83
CA GLY A 707 -63.51 -17.09 -9.85
C GLY A 707 -62.30 -16.16 -9.68
N PHE A 708 -61.17 -16.71 -9.24
CA PHE A 708 -59.88 -16.02 -9.29
C PHE A 708 -59.52 -15.86 -10.77
N ASP A 709 -59.44 -14.63 -11.27
CA ASP A 709 -59.20 -14.32 -12.69
C ASP A 709 -57.74 -14.60 -13.11
N VAL A 710 -57.32 -15.85 -12.99
CA VAL A 710 -55.97 -16.29 -13.34
C VAL A 710 -55.81 -16.27 -14.86
N ASN A 711 -54.96 -15.37 -15.34
CA ASN A 711 -54.60 -15.27 -16.75
C ASN A 711 -53.11 -15.57 -16.93
N LEU A 712 -52.78 -16.79 -17.38
CA LEU A 712 -51.40 -17.21 -17.63
C LEU A 712 -51.08 -17.20 -19.13
N PRO A 713 -49.83 -16.89 -19.53
CA PRO A 713 -49.39 -17.08 -20.91
C PRO A 713 -49.64 -18.51 -21.41
N PRO A 714 -50.02 -18.71 -22.69
CA PRO A 714 -50.22 -20.04 -23.25
C PRO A 714 -48.96 -20.92 -23.11
N GLY A 715 -49.12 -22.13 -22.60
CA GLY A 715 -48.02 -23.07 -22.36
C GLY A 715 -47.39 -23.01 -20.98
N SER A 716 -47.79 -22.04 -20.13
CA SER A 716 -47.22 -21.88 -18.80
C SER A 716 -47.36 -23.13 -17.92
N ALA A 717 -46.26 -23.52 -17.27
CA ALA A 717 -46.26 -24.54 -16.23
C ALA A 717 -46.47 -23.88 -14.86
N ILE A 718 -47.47 -24.33 -14.10
CA ILE A 718 -47.69 -23.84 -12.73
C ILE A 718 -46.69 -24.53 -11.81
N THR A 719 -45.85 -23.73 -11.16
CA THR A 719 -44.79 -24.21 -10.27
C THR A 719 -45.23 -24.21 -8.80
N GLY A 720 -46.27 -23.46 -8.43
CA GLY A 720 -46.81 -23.49 -7.08
C GLY A 720 -48.04 -22.61 -6.91
N LEU A 721 -48.69 -22.75 -5.76
CA LEU A 721 -49.85 -21.96 -5.35
C LEU A 721 -49.66 -21.45 -3.93
N ALA A 722 -50.05 -20.20 -3.70
CA ALA A 722 -50.21 -19.65 -2.37
C ALA A 722 -51.62 -19.08 -2.16
N VAL A 723 -52.05 -19.08 -0.90
CA VAL A 723 -53.25 -18.40 -0.43
C VAL A 723 -52.84 -17.41 0.67
N ARG A 724 -53.42 -16.21 0.64
CA ARG A 724 -53.37 -15.25 1.75
C ARG A 724 -54.75 -15.15 2.37
N LEU A 725 -54.79 -15.16 3.70
CA LEU A 725 -55.97 -14.93 4.52
C LEU A 725 -55.70 -13.75 5.44
N ASP A 726 -56.48 -12.68 5.33
CA ASP A 726 -56.52 -11.62 6.33
C ASP A 726 -57.69 -11.92 7.26
N ALA A 727 -57.41 -12.45 8.45
CA ALA A 727 -58.43 -13.08 9.27
C ALA A 727 -58.21 -12.85 10.78
N LYS A 728 -59.30 -12.99 11.54
CA LYS A 728 -59.31 -13.06 13.00
C LYS A 728 -60.39 -14.01 13.48
N ALA A 729 -60.33 -14.32 14.76
CA ALA A 729 -61.44 -14.93 15.48
C ALA A 729 -61.98 -13.91 16.50
N ASP A 730 -63.20 -14.07 16.99
CA ASP A 730 -63.70 -13.27 18.14
C ASP A 730 -62.80 -13.46 19.39
N SER A 731 -62.18 -14.63 19.55
CA SER A 731 -61.19 -14.88 20.60
C SER A 731 -60.17 -15.95 20.25
N ALA A 732 -58.93 -15.75 20.69
CA ALA A 732 -57.83 -16.70 20.54
C ALA A 732 -57.98 -17.95 21.43
N ALA A 733 -58.99 -18.06 22.30
CA ALA A 733 -59.16 -19.24 23.15
C ALA A 733 -59.59 -20.46 22.33
N ARG A 734 -59.26 -21.67 22.81
CA ARG A 734 -59.65 -22.95 22.16
C ARG A 734 -59.07 -23.18 20.75
N ALA A 735 -57.89 -22.59 20.51
CA ALA A 735 -57.03 -22.83 19.35
C ALA A 735 -57.71 -22.67 17.97
N PRO A 736 -58.32 -21.50 17.68
CA PRO A 736 -58.91 -21.23 16.38
C PRO A 736 -57.84 -21.25 15.29
N LYS A 737 -58.12 -21.92 14.17
CA LYS A 737 -57.30 -21.97 12.95
C LYS A 737 -58.22 -21.99 11.72
N ILE A 738 -57.72 -21.52 10.59
CA ILE A 738 -58.36 -21.73 9.30
C ILE A 738 -57.53 -22.76 8.53
N CYS A 739 -58.19 -23.83 8.09
CA CYS A 739 -57.58 -24.82 7.21
C CYS A 739 -57.93 -24.51 5.76
N VAL A 740 -56.96 -24.61 4.86
CA VAL A 740 -57.12 -24.32 3.44
C VAL A 740 -56.85 -25.56 2.60
N GLN A 741 -57.63 -25.72 1.53
CA GLN A 741 -57.43 -26.71 0.48
C GLN A 741 -57.72 -26.09 -0.88
N PHE A 742 -57.00 -26.54 -1.90
CA PHE A 742 -57.27 -26.18 -3.29
C PHE A 742 -58.01 -27.31 -4.03
N SER A 743 -58.75 -26.95 -5.06
CA SER A 743 -59.34 -27.87 -6.04
C SER A 743 -59.00 -27.40 -7.45
N ALA A 744 -58.84 -28.37 -8.36
CA ALA A 744 -58.55 -28.16 -9.78
C ALA A 744 -59.69 -28.61 -10.71
N ASP A 745 -60.80 -29.08 -10.14
CA ASP A 745 -61.89 -29.73 -10.86
C ASP A 745 -63.25 -29.20 -10.41
N GLY A 746 -63.31 -27.93 -10.01
CA GLY A 746 -64.54 -27.25 -9.61
C GLY A 746 -65.05 -27.65 -8.22
N GLY A 747 -64.20 -28.23 -7.38
CA GLY A 747 -64.53 -28.63 -6.00
C GLY A 747 -64.88 -30.11 -5.82
N ASN A 748 -64.67 -30.95 -6.84
CA ASN A 748 -64.93 -32.39 -6.76
C ASN A 748 -63.85 -33.11 -5.94
N THR A 749 -62.59 -32.77 -6.16
CA THR A 749 -61.44 -33.26 -5.40
C THR A 749 -60.67 -32.12 -4.74
N TRP A 750 -59.94 -32.43 -3.67
CA TRP A 750 -59.27 -31.45 -2.82
C TRP A 750 -57.86 -31.90 -2.46
N THR A 751 -56.93 -30.95 -2.44
CA THR A 751 -55.54 -31.19 -1.98
C THR A 751 -55.48 -31.56 -0.51
N ALA A 752 -54.29 -31.96 -0.03
CA ALA A 752 -54.04 -32.01 1.41
C ALA A 752 -54.28 -30.62 2.03
N ALA A 753 -54.81 -30.61 3.26
CA ALA A 753 -55.08 -29.37 3.98
C ALA A 753 -53.81 -28.81 4.59
N LYS A 754 -53.64 -27.49 4.50
CA LYS A 754 -52.67 -26.72 5.31
C LYS A 754 -53.45 -25.81 6.24
N SER A 755 -52.88 -25.49 7.40
CA SER A 755 -53.57 -24.65 8.39
C SER A 755 -52.76 -23.41 8.70
N THR A 756 -53.44 -22.30 8.95
CA THR A 756 -52.83 -21.13 9.56
C THR A 756 -52.19 -21.48 10.91
N THR A 757 -51.27 -20.63 11.36
CA THR A 757 -50.99 -20.53 12.78
C THR A 757 -52.25 -20.10 13.54
N LYS A 758 -52.23 -20.21 14.87
CA LYS A 758 -53.38 -19.89 15.71
C LYS A 758 -53.86 -18.45 15.47
N LEU A 759 -55.16 -18.28 15.24
CA LEU A 759 -55.77 -16.97 15.03
C LEU A 759 -55.78 -16.13 16.32
N SER A 760 -55.67 -14.82 16.15
CA SER A 760 -55.76 -13.81 17.21
C SER A 760 -57.14 -13.12 17.20
N ALA A 761 -57.40 -12.29 18.21
CA ALA A 761 -58.60 -11.42 18.23
C ALA A 761 -58.46 -10.16 17.35
N ALA A 762 -57.22 -9.82 16.95
CA ALA A 762 -56.93 -8.81 15.96
C ALA A 762 -56.73 -9.44 14.58
N VAL A 763 -57.05 -8.69 13.52
CA VAL A 763 -56.81 -9.14 12.14
C VAL A 763 -55.31 -9.29 11.90
N ALA A 764 -54.93 -10.37 11.24
CA ALA A 764 -53.56 -10.63 10.82
C ALA A 764 -53.57 -11.32 9.46
N ALA A 765 -52.49 -11.12 8.70
CA ALA A 765 -52.28 -11.78 7.42
C ALA A 765 -51.61 -13.15 7.64
N TYR A 766 -52.17 -14.18 7.02
CA TYR A 766 -51.66 -15.55 7.03
C TYR A 766 -51.46 -16.01 5.59
N ALA A 767 -50.21 -16.27 5.21
CA ALA A 767 -49.89 -16.86 3.91
C ALA A 767 -49.59 -18.35 4.05
N LEU A 768 -50.20 -19.18 3.20
CA LEU A 768 -49.94 -20.62 3.11
C LEU A 768 -49.54 -20.97 1.68
N GLY A 769 -48.49 -21.77 1.57
CA GLY A 769 -47.89 -22.18 0.30
C GLY A 769 -46.93 -21.16 -0.29
N GLY A 770 -46.60 -21.31 -1.58
CA GLY A 770 -45.56 -20.51 -2.22
C GLY A 770 -45.09 -21.07 -3.56
N ALA A 771 -44.03 -20.47 -4.10
CA ALA A 771 -43.34 -20.98 -5.29
C ALA A 771 -42.77 -22.38 -5.01
N GLY A 772 -43.05 -23.35 -5.89
CA GLY A 772 -42.64 -24.75 -5.71
C GLY A 772 -43.61 -25.62 -4.90
N ASP A 773 -44.61 -25.01 -4.25
CA ASP A 773 -45.59 -25.75 -3.47
C ASP A 773 -46.81 -26.12 -4.31
N GLY A 774 -46.80 -27.32 -4.86
CA GLY A 774 -47.91 -27.90 -5.59
C GLY A 774 -49.06 -28.42 -4.72
N TRP A 775 -49.02 -28.22 -3.39
CA TRP A 775 -50.05 -28.74 -2.47
C TRP A 775 -50.26 -30.27 -2.57
N GLY A 776 -49.16 -31.00 -2.85
CA GLY A 776 -49.15 -32.45 -2.98
C GLY A 776 -49.52 -32.99 -4.36
N ARG A 777 -49.66 -32.13 -5.39
CA ARG A 777 -49.87 -32.53 -6.78
C ARG A 777 -49.15 -31.59 -7.77
N ALA A 778 -49.05 -32.02 -9.02
CA ALA A 778 -48.70 -31.14 -10.13
C ALA A 778 -49.93 -30.33 -10.59
N TRP A 779 -49.71 -29.11 -11.08
CA TRP A 779 -50.73 -28.20 -11.58
C TRP A 779 -50.44 -27.82 -13.03
N VAL A 780 -51.48 -27.78 -13.86
CA VAL A 780 -51.41 -27.30 -15.24
C VAL A 780 -52.28 -26.06 -15.42
N ALA A 781 -52.01 -25.23 -16.44
CA ALA A 781 -52.74 -23.98 -16.65
C ALA A 781 -54.28 -24.15 -16.70
N SER A 782 -54.79 -25.28 -17.23
CA SER A 782 -56.23 -25.57 -17.25
C SER A 782 -56.85 -25.77 -15.87
N ASP A 783 -56.05 -26.19 -14.88
CA ASP A 783 -56.50 -26.37 -13.49
C ASP A 783 -56.78 -25.02 -12.80
N ALA A 784 -56.06 -23.96 -13.19
CA ALA A 784 -56.13 -22.64 -12.55
C ALA A 784 -57.20 -21.71 -13.16
N THR A 785 -58.09 -22.23 -14.01
CA THR A 785 -59.13 -21.42 -14.65
C THR A 785 -60.33 -21.18 -13.73
N ALA A 786 -61.10 -20.12 -13.99
CA ALA A 786 -62.30 -19.76 -13.23
C ALA A 786 -63.31 -20.91 -12.96
N PRO A 787 -63.60 -21.85 -13.89
CA PRO A 787 -64.48 -22.98 -13.60
C PRO A 787 -63.85 -24.06 -12.70
N ASN A 788 -62.52 -24.13 -12.64
CA ASN A 788 -61.80 -25.26 -12.06
C ASN A 788 -61.21 -24.94 -10.69
N LEU A 789 -60.51 -23.81 -10.56
CA LEU A 789 -59.81 -23.43 -9.34
C LEU A 789 -60.81 -23.08 -8.24
N ARG A 790 -60.74 -23.80 -7.11
CA ARG A 790 -61.48 -23.47 -5.87
C ARG A 790 -60.52 -23.41 -4.70
N VAL A 791 -60.78 -22.49 -3.77
CA VAL A 791 -60.19 -22.47 -2.42
C VAL A 791 -61.28 -22.84 -1.44
N ARG A 792 -61.05 -23.86 -0.61
CA ARG A 792 -61.92 -24.18 0.52
C ARG A 792 -61.25 -23.79 1.82
N LEU A 793 -61.98 -23.03 2.62
CA LEU A 793 -61.66 -22.74 4.00
C LEU A 793 -62.49 -23.64 4.92
N THR A 794 -61.87 -24.17 5.97
CA THR A 794 -62.53 -24.89 7.06
C THR A 794 -62.13 -24.25 8.38
N ASP A 795 -63.11 -23.74 9.11
CA ASP A 795 -62.89 -22.98 10.33
C ASP A 795 -62.91 -23.90 11.55
N VAL A 796 -61.74 -24.13 12.15
CA VAL A 796 -61.54 -25.16 13.17
C VAL A 796 -61.22 -24.54 14.53
N ALA A 797 -61.92 -24.99 15.56
CA ALA A 797 -61.68 -24.64 16.96
C ALA A 797 -62.17 -25.76 17.87
N ALA A 798 -61.62 -25.86 19.09
CA ALA A 798 -62.07 -26.84 20.07
C ALA A 798 -63.44 -26.52 20.71
N VAL A 799 -64.24 -25.63 20.11
CA VAL A 799 -65.59 -25.25 20.51
C VAL A 799 -66.45 -24.93 19.27
N ALA A 800 -67.75 -25.19 19.34
CA ALA A 800 -68.69 -24.95 18.23
C ALA A 800 -68.95 -23.46 18.00
N THR A 801 -69.13 -22.69 19.08
CA THR A 801 -69.55 -21.28 19.10
C THR A 801 -68.40 -20.30 18.84
N ARG A 802 -67.40 -20.70 18.06
CA ARG A 802 -66.27 -19.82 17.75
C ARG A 802 -66.60 -19.07 16.46
N ASP A 803 -66.55 -17.75 16.52
CA ASP A 803 -66.84 -16.90 15.37
C ASP A 803 -65.53 -16.56 14.64
N PHE A 804 -65.57 -16.66 13.31
CA PHE A 804 -64.44 -16.38 12.45
C PHE A 804 -64.78 -15.20 11.53
N TYR A 805 -63.78 -14.34 11.32
CA TYR A 805 -63.92 -13.17 10.48
C TYR A 805 -62.81 -13.16 9.45
N LEU A 806 -63.21 -13.08 8.19
CA LEU A 806 -62.32 -13.06 7.03
C LEU A 806 -62.50 -11.74 6.30
N ASP A 807 -61.46 -10.92 6.32
CA ASP A 807 -61.36 -9.66 5.57
C ASP A 807 -61.01 -9.98 4.12
N TRP A 808 -60.03 -10.86 3.90
CA TRP A 808 -59.61 -11.18 2.54
C TRP A 808 -59.14 -12.62 2.40
N VAL A 809 -59.59 -13.30 1.34
CA VAL A 809 -58.93 -14.49 0.79
C VAL A 809 -58.44 -14.18 -0.60
N ALA A 810 -57.15 -14.43 -0.85
CA ALA A 810 -56.57 -14.25 -2.17
C ALA A 810 -55.66 -15.40 -2.55
N VAL A 811 -55.60 -15.67 -3.86
CA VAL A 811 -54.74 -16.70 -4.43
C VAL A 811 -53.63 -16.04 -5.22
N LYS A 812 -52.43 -16.58 -5.09
CA LYS A 812 -51.31 -16.27 -5.96
C LYS A 812 -50.87 -17.54 -6.67
N VAL A 813 -50.80 -17.47 -7.99
CA VAL A 813 -50.32 -18.56 -8.86
C VAL A 813 -48.90 -18.23 -9.30
N TYR A 814 -47.98 -19.15 -9.05
CA TYR A 814 -46.59 -19.08 -9.52
C TYR A 814 -46.44 -19.95 -10.76
N PHE A 815 -45.77 -19.43 -11.78
CA PHE A 815 -45.66 -20.09 -13.07
C PHE A 815 -44.32 -19.83 -13.76
N GLN A 816 -44.02 -20.68 -14.73
CA GLN A 816 -42.95 -20.49 -15.71
C GLN A 816 -43.60 -20.46 -17.10
N PRO A 817 -43.38 -19.40 -17.89
CA PRO A 817 -43.91 -19.27 -19.25
C PRO A 817 -43.28 -20.25 -20.24
#